data_AF-A0A847L775-F1
#
_entry.id   AF-A0A847L775-F1
#
_cell.length_a   1.000
_cell.length_b   1.000
_cell.length_c   1.000
_cell.angle_alpha   90.00
_cell.angle_beta   90.00
_cell.angle_gamma   90.00
#
_symmetry.space_group_name_H-M   'P 1'
#
loop_
_entity.id
_entity.type
_entity.pdbx_description
1 polymer ?
#
loop_
_entity_poly.entity_id
_entity_poly.type
_entity_poly.pdbx_seq_one_letter_code
_entity_poly.pdbx_strand_id
1 'polypeptide(L)'
;MSQNAIRSGFGSLLLLFLGIPFLLLAIIGTYTLSRFTENATRQRLTALETRLDGGVAASSASWYVLDRLNRFTRLLRRHLPENPPPAPPGSATSGQGPAISSEAASTPAIRPPQPPAVVPPGAPQEAGPDPDSSATAPGQAIHATVQHLTGSPAATGRAGPPPAPVADPDRILDRAYQALTHREGLAVTAYVYRHRELVRTFPAAAPHRATFATILKDMHLDGPAFAAAQRAHNHALLDIFGPGNRLELLFRAKGKLRRFTQGTHRGAYLIQEFADGTGVFFVLSRLPSFATRFTAVRPSLSPTLGAAIPAEDRWFPPAHTDAGQMRVALQMTVAEGRPQVQHAGLEWVFCQNREGIVWCAAQPLPASPLSSPVTTLVTVGYLLALACFLLFALAQGGFAPGLALTDRLEGLNIRLRLGLLFALATVLPLGIAIILGSIGLADRREMLIAEAGRDGLARLSQAEVGYTRQVEQFRRISLGLRFSPLVRDLRLDDLGRVIDRLVRANAIQRFEIRDPQGKTIFTTDDPEVHGVTHATDMFSRVAIRRAAPNRLGANVDKVSAEELLAEGFVAREDVGLSALLRQPRKVWLFRMGTSPCLWFWDAYPELPPSAASSAAFVAVTHQLEWVYEEYVRKTFGHAVATAPTRLVVELGLDSANFRTRPGLRGPGWSPLLHAVTRSQETGRVLFRELDLPSGRFWVTVKPELALGMFVFADLVPVASRLATLAPIKWRLALTSLLALVVSFLGATLISSFFIVPIGDLADGIAAIRQRDPTFRIPRRRPDEFGMLAEAFNTLLGELKELEYGRIVQESLLPLDPPAPAGYSIACLRLPATDLAGDYHDVFQLGDGRWALILGDVTGHGISAALAMAMAKATVDYQSLTGWTVPTQVMDNLNRLFYRELKPRQKFMTLTYVALEPASGQIIAENAGHPYPLLYRQQTRTVVELPLPSMPLGARKTRKATPQVAAMEPGDAILLYSDGMVECPDADGIPFAYPRLIGLFQRLMQEDLPLGQALSLLEQALRQHMGPGPFPDDVTLLLLRRDVSPS
;
A
#
# COMPACT_ATOMS: atom_id res chain seq x y z
N MET A 1 -52.21 -11.70 -10.04
CA MET A 1 -50.96 -12.48 -10.12
C MET A 1 -50.78 -12.88 -11.57
N SER A 2 -50.10 -12.06 -12.38
CA SER A 2 -49.86 -12.34 -13.81
C SER A 2 -48.39 -12.75 -14.04
N GLN A 3 -48.18 -13.51 -15.11
CA GLN A 3 -46.98 -14.24 -15.54
C GLN A 3 -45.69 -13.43 -15.77
N ASN A 4 -45.45 -12.31 -15.09
CA ASN A 4 -44.26 -11.48 -15.25
C ASN A 4 -43.14 -11.74 -14.22
N ALA A 5 -43.26 -12.77 -13.39
CA ALA A 5 -42.22 -13.11 -12.44
C ALA A 5 -41.06 -13.82 -13.16
N ILE A 6 -39.90 -13.17 -13.17
CA ILE A 6 -38.57 -13.68 -13.57
C ILE A 6 -38.27 -13.62 -15.08
N ARG A 7 -38.15 -12.40 -15.64
CA ARG A 7 -37.08 -12.16 -16.63
C ARG A 7 -35.76 -12.00 -15.86
N SER A 8 -35.13 -13.11 -15.47
CA SER A 8 -33.77 -13.10 -14.94
C SER A 8 -32.78 -12.93 -16.10
N GLY A 9 -32.76 -11.73 -16.68
CA GLY A 9 -31.91 -11.35 -17.79
C GLY A 9 -30.45 -11.09 -17.40
N PHE A 10 -29.56 -11.11 -18.39
CA PHE A 10 -28.14 -10.72 -18.24
C PHE A 10 -28.01 -9.29 -17.68
N GLY A 11 -28.86 -8.37 -18.15
CA GLY A 11 -28.84 -6.97 -17.71
C GLY A 11 -29.13 -6.79 -16.22
N SER A 12 -30.09 -7.55 -15.69
CA SER A 12 -30.44 -7.52 -14.25
C SER A 12 -29.30 -8.05 -13.38
N LEU A 13 -28.71 -9.19 -13.76
CA LEU A 13 -27.53 -9.73 -13.09
C LEU A 13 -26.36 -8.74 -13.12
N LEU A 14 -26.12 -8.10 -14.26
CA LEU A 14 -25.03 -7.13 -14.41
C LEU A 14 -25.20 -5.92 -13.50
N LEU A 15 -26.41 -5.36 -13.38
CA LEU A 15 -26.70 -4.21 -12.51
C LEU A 15 -26.46 -4.53 -11.03
N LEU A 16 -26.91 -5.70 -10.57
CA LEU A 16 -26.64 -6.17 -9.21
C LEU A 16 -25.13 -6.29 -8.95
N PHE A 17 -24.42 -6.90 -9.91
CA PHE A 17 -22.99 -7.15 -9.80
C PHE A 17 -22.12 -5.91 -9.95
N LEU A 18 -22.57 -4.87 -10.68
CA LEU A 18 -21.90 -3.56 -10.74
C LEU A 18 -22.06 -2.76 -9.45
N GLY A 19 -23.18 -2.94 -8.73
CA GLY A 19 -23.42 -2.25 -7.45
C GLY A 19 -22.45 -2.69 -6.33
N ILE A 20 -22.05 -3.96 -6.31
CA ILE A 20 -21.12 -4.53 -5.32
C ILE A 20 -19.74 -3.84 -5.32
N PRO A 21 -19.03 -3.65 -6.45
CA PRO A 21 -17.76 -2.92 -6.53
C PRO A 21 -17.86 -1.49 -6.00
N PHE A 22 -18.91 -0.75 -6.38
CA PHE A 22 -19.10 0.63 -5.94
C PHE A 22 -19.36 0.69 -4.43
N LEU A 23 -20.15 -0.24 -3.89
CA LEU A 23 -20.39 -0.35 -2.45
C LEU A 23 -19.09 -0.63 -1.70
N LEU A 24 -18.27 -1.56 -2.20
CA LEU A 24 -16.97 -1.88 -1.64
C LEU A 24 -16.00 -0.70 -1.72
N LEU A 25 -15.86 -0.05 -2.87
CA LEU A 25 -15.05 1.17 -3.04
C LEU A 25 -15.47 2.26 -2.06
N ALA A 26 -16.78 2.39 -1.80
CA ALA A 26 -17.29 3.33 -0.83
C ALA A 26 -16.99 2.91 0.63
N ILE A 27 -17.08 1.63 0.98
CA ILE A 27 -16.69 1.10 2.30
C ILE A 27 -15.19 1.31 2.53
N ILE A 28 -14.36 0.96 1.54
CA ILE A 28 -12.92 1.14 1.55
C ILE A 28 -12.60 2.62 1.68
N GLY A 29 -13.24 3.45 0.85
CA GLY A 29 -13.17 4.89 0.88
C GLY A 29 -13.45 5.45 2.28
N THR A 30 -14.53 5.00 2.92
CA THR A 30 -14.93 5.39 4.28
C THR A 30 -13.88 4.99 5.31
N TYR A 31 -13.35 3.76 5.22
CA TYR A 31 -12.28 3.29 6.08
C TYR A 31 -10.99 4.12 5.87
N THR A 32 -10.57 4.39 4.62
CA THR A 32 -9.42 5.25 4.33
C THR A 32 -9.63 6.67 4.79
N LEU A 33 -10.84 7.23 4.65
CA LEU A 33 -11.16 8.56 5.13
C LEU A 33 -11.08 8.63 6.65
N SER A 34 -11.68 7.64 7.34
CA SER A 34 -11.58 7.51 8.79
C SER A 34 -10.12 7.41 9.25
N ARG A 35 -9.31 6.53 8.64
CA ARG A 35 -7.88 6.39 8.95
C ARG A 35 -7.06 7.62 8.59
N PHE A 36 -7.40 8.34 7.52
CA PHE A 36 -6.72 9.58 7.13
C PHE A 36 -7.00 10.68 8.16
N THR A 37 -8.27 10.83 8.57
CA THR A 37 -8.64 11.77 9.64
C THR A 37 -8.00 11.41 10.97
N GLU A 38 -7.95 10.11 11.33
CA GLU A 38 -7.30 9.61 12.53
C GLU A 38 -5.79 9.90 12.49
N ASN A 39 -5.11 9.59 11.37
CA ASN A 39 -3.69 9.85 11.20
C ASN A 39 -3.35 11.34 11.19
N ALA A 40 -4.16 12.17 10.53
CA ALA A 40 -3.96 13.63 10.52
C ALA A 40 -4.11 14.20 11.94
N THR A 41 -5.12 13.74 12.70
CA THR A 41 -5.29 14.10 14.11
C THR A 41 -4.11 13.62 14.95
N ARG A 42 -3.65 12.39 14.75
CA ARG A 42 -2.52 11.80 15.48
C ARG A 42 -1.19 12.51 15.20
N GLN A 43 -0.92 12.89 13.95
CA GLN A 43 0.26 13.68 13.58
C GLN A 43 0.23 15.06 14.22
N ARG A 44 -0.92 15.73 14.21
CA ARG A 44 -1.11 17.03 14.87
C ARG A 44 -0.92 16.94 16.37
N LEU A 45 -1.51 15.92 17.00
CA LEU A 45 -1.32 15.65 18.43
C LEU A 45 0.16 15.43 18.75
N THR A 46 0.84 14.61 17.95
CA THR A 46 2.29 14.36 18.10
C THR A 46 3.10 15.64 17.97
N ALA A 47 2.75 16.52 17.04
CA ALA A 47 3.42 17.81 16.86
C ALA A 47 3.19 18.75 18.05
N LEU A 48 1.97 18.85 18.56
CA LEU A 48 1.65 19.60 19.79
C LEU A 48 2.40 19.06 20.99
N GLU A 49 2.40 17.75 21.18
CA GLU A 49 3.13 17.08 22.25
C GLU A 49 4.63 17.35 22.14
N THR A 50 5.23 17.31 20.94
CA THR A 50 6.65 17.61 20.74
C THR A 50 7.00 19.05 21.12
N ARG A 51 6.11 20.02 20.81
CA ARG A 51 6.26 21.41 21.24
C ARG A 51 6.15 21.54 22.76
N LEU A 52 5.22 20.81 23.37
CA LEU A 52 5.06 20.74 24.81
C LEU A 52 6.32 20.18 25.49
N ASP A 53 6.89 19.09 24.96
CA ASP A 53 8.14 18.47 25.44
C ASP A 53 9.28 19.50 25.44
N GLY A 54 9.43 20.25 24.34
CA GLY A 54 10.45 21.30 24.22
C GLY A 54 10.24 22.45 25.21
N GLY A 55 8.98 22.85 25.43
CA GLY A 55 8.63 23.90 26.39
C GLY A 55 8.90 23.51 27.85
N VAL A 56 8.52 22.29 28.23
CA VAL A 56 8.82 21.70 29.54
C VAL A 56 10.34 21.62 29.73
N ALA A 57 11.07 21.15 28.72
CA ALA A 57 12.52 21.03 28.80
C ALA A 57 13.21 22.40 28.98
N ALA A 58 12.84 23.40 28.19
CA ALA A 58 13.47 24.72 28.19
C ALA A 58 13.22 25.54 29.46
N SER A 59 12.19 25.20 30.23
CA SER A 59 11.78 25.88 31.46
C SER A 59 12.10 25.09 32.74
N SER A 60 12.55 23.83 32.58
CA SER A 60 13.02 22.99 33.68
C SER A 60 14.10 23.75 34.46
N ALA A 61 14.06 23.62 35.79
CA ALA A 61 14.86 24.46 36.68
C ALA A 61 16.34 24.39 36.34
N SER A 62 16.85 23.19 36.11
CA SER A 62 18.26 23.04 35.87
C SER A 62 18.62 23.44 34.43
N TRP A 63 17.83 23.07 33.40
CA TRP A 63 18.19 23.43 32.01
C TRP A 63 18.28 24.95 31.87
N TYR A 64 17.32 25.66 32.44
CA TYR A 64 17.31 27.12 32.49
C TYR A 64 18.59 27.66 33.14
N VAL A 65 18.89 27.24 34.38
CA VAL A 65 20.07 27.70 35.13
C VAL A 65 21.35 27.42 34.34
N LEU A 66 21.52 26.18 33.89
CA LEU A 66 22.73 25.74 33.21
C LEU A 66 22.94 26.46 31.88
N ASP A 67 21.91 26.64 31.06
CA ASP A 67 22.02 27.38 29.79
C ASP A 67 22.53 28.81 30.05
N ARG A 68 21.98 29.50 31.05
CA ARG A 68 22.43 30.86 31.42
C ARG A 68 23.86 30.88 31.94
N LEU A 69 24.23 29.97 32.85
CA LEU A 69 25.58 29.87 33.39
C LEU A 69 26.60 29.51 32.29
N ASN A 70 26.25 28.63 31.35
CA ASN A 70 27.10 28.27 30.21
C ASN A 70 27.23 29.43 29.21
N ARG A 71 26.18 30.24 28.99
CA ARG A 71 26.28 31.47 28.18
C ARG A 71 27.24 32.46 28.83
N PHE A 72 27.12 32.69 30.13
CA PHE A 72 28.04 33.54 30.88
C PHE A 72 29.48 33.00 30.83
N THR A 73 29.67 31.69 31.03
CA THR A 73 30.99 31.06 31.00
C THR A 73 31.64 31.14 29.61
N ARG A 74 30.85 31.02 28.53
CA ARG A 74 31.35 31.24 27.15
C ARG A 74 31.81 32.68 26.92
N LEU A 75 31.09 33.67 27.43
CA LEU A 75 31.50 35.08 27.37
C LEU A 75 32.74 35.33 28.22
N LEU A 76 32.77 34.74 29.43
CA LEU A 76 33.90 34.79 30.36
C LEU A 76 35.19 34.25 29.73
N ARG A 77 35.12 33.12 29.02
CA ARG A 77 36.28 32.56 28.30
C ARG A 77 36.75 33.42 27.13
N ARG A 78 35.86 34.16 26.46
CA ARG A 78 36.24 35.04 25.34
C ARG A 78 36.94 36.32 25.80
N HIS A 79 36.71 36.76 27.04
CA HIS A 79 37.11 38.08 27.52
C HIS A 79 37.95 38.06 28.81
N LEU A 80 38.35 36.88 29.31
CA LEU A 80 39.30 36.80 30.42
C LEU A 80 40.69 37.22 29.92
N PRO A 81 41.42 38.10 30.62
CA PRO A 81 42.79 38.42 30.24
C PRO A 81 43.71 37.17 30.28
N GLU A 82 44.54 37.02 29.25
CA GLU A 82 45.72 36.16 29.30
C GLU A 82 46.78 36.86 30.16
N ASN A 83 46.83 36.59 31.47
CA ASN A 83 48.08 36.87 32.20
C ASN A 83 49.11 35.78 31.85
N PRO A 84 50.37 36.15 31.53
CA PRO A 84 51.42 35.20 31.21
C PRO A 84 51.75 34.34 32.45
N PRO A 85 52.29 33.12 32.26
CA PRO A 85 52.66 32.25 33.37
C PRO A 85 53.69 32.92 34.29
N PRO A 86 53.73 32.59 35.60
CA PRO A 86 54.70 33.17 36.51
C PRO A 86 56.12 32.84 36.05
N ALA A 87 57.00 33.85 36.05
CA ALA A 87 58.41 33.68 35.69
C ALA A 87 59.08 32.64 36.61
N PRO A 88 59.86 31.69 36.07
CA PRO A 88 60.55 30.70 36.89
C PRO A 88 61.60 31.40 37.79
N PRO A 89 61.85 30.87 39.00
CA PRO A 89 62.81 31.47 39.93
C PRO A 89 64.23 31.34 39.37
N GLY A 90 64.96 32.45 39.36
CA GLY A 90 66.32 32.51 38.85
C GLY A 90 67.29 31.63 39.64
N SER A 91 68.20 30.97 38.92
CA SER A 91 69.47 30.50 39.48
C SER A 91 70.57 30.53 38.41
N ALA A 92 71.56 31.37 38.71
CA ALA A 92 72.99 31.32 38.42
C ALA A 92 73.56 30.35 37.34
N THR A 93 74.16 30.97 36.33
CA THR A 93 75.51 30.75 35.76
C THR A 93 76.23 29.39 35.86
N SER A 94 76.72 28.98 34.69
CA SER A 94 78.03 28.36 34.38
C SER A 94 78.18 26.83 34.41
N GLY A 95 78.73 26.27 33.32
CA GLY A 95 79.33 24.93 33.31
C GLY A 95 79.22 24.14 31.99
N GLN A 96 80.18 24.36 31.08
CA GLN A 96 80.85 23.41 30.15
C GLN A 96 80.12 22.14 29.64
N GLY A 97 80.12 21.92 28.31
CA GLY A 97 79.96 20.59 27.67
C GLY A 97 81.22 19.70 27.82
N PRO A 98 81.38 18.53 27.14
CA PRO A 98 80.72 18.08 25.89
C PRO A 98 80.37 16.56 25.74
N ALA A 99 79.66 16.23 24.64
CA ALA A 99 79.64 14.97 23.81
C ALA A 99 79.21 13.62 24.49
N ILE A 100 78.57 12.58 23.89
CA ILE A 100 78.68 11.85 22.61
C ILE A 100 77.41 10.95 22.36
N SER A 101 76.96 10.89 21.10
CA SER A 101 76.36 9.84 20.22
C SER A 101 75.53 8.60 20.66
N SER A 102 74.42 8.34 19.92
CA SER A 102 74.14 7.17 19.01
C SER A 102 72.76 7.37 18.35
N GLU A 103 72.56 7.54 17.03
CA GLU A 103 72.57 6.60 15.87
C GLU A 103 71.84 5.25 16.12
N ALA A 104 70.90 4.73 15.31
CA ALA A 104 70.64 4.90 13.87
C ALA A 104 69.21 4.43 13.41
N ALA A 105 68.69 5.10 12.34
CA ALA A 105 68.09 4.62 11.07
C ALA A 105 66.97 3.52 11.03
N SER A 106 65.98 3.45 10.10
CA SER A 106 65.81 3.93 8.71
C SER A 106 64.34 3.79 8.19
N THR A 107 64.02 4.62 7.18
CA THR A 107 62.90 4.84 6.19
C THR A 107 62.28 3.58 5.49
N PRO A 108 61.28 3.63 4.54
CA PRO A 108 60.61 4.78 3.88
C PRO A 108 59.09 4.71 3.56
N ALA A 109 58.62 5.81 2.94
CA ALA A 109 57.27 6.19 2.50
C ALA A 109 56.75 5.52 1.20
N ILE A 110 55.42 5.47 1.04
CA ILE A 110 54.70 5.28 -0.23
C ILE A 110 53.45 6.18 -0.29
N ARG A 111 53.26 6.85 -1.44
CA ARG A 111 52.11 7.69 -1.86
C ARG A 111 51.17 6.86 -2.76
N PRO A 112 49.85 7.15 -2.81
CA PRO A 112 49.04 6.82 -4.00
C PRO A 112 48.33 8.05 -4.63
N PRO A 113 47.79 7.91 -5.87
CA PRO A 113 47.67 9.00 -6.85
C PRO A 113 46.27 9.64 -6.96
N GLN A 114 46.22 10.82 -7.59
CA GLN A 114 45.00 11.51 -8.07
C GLN A 114 44.51 10.96 -9.43
N PRO A 115 43.20 11.03 -9.72
CA PRO A 115 42.67 11.05 -11.10
C PRO A 115 42.09 12.43 -11.52
N PRO A 116 41.95 12.69 -12.85
CA PRO A 116 41.89 14.03 -13.42
C PRO A 116 40.47 14.57 -13.70
N ALA A 117 40.40 15.87 -13.97
CA ALA A 117 39.22 16.66 -14.35
C ALA A 117 38.89 16.55 -15.85
N VAL A 118 37.59 16.57 -16.18
CA VAL A 118 37.06 16.78 -17.55
C VAL A 118 35.85 17.74 -17.50
N VAL A 119 35.81 18.66 -18.45
CA VAL A 119 34.86 19.79 -18.66
C VAL A 119 33.82 19.41 -19.76
N PRO A 120 32.63 20.05 -19.86
CA PRO A 120 31.41 19.48 -20.48
C PRO A 120 31.09 20.01 -21.90
N PRO A 121 30.00 19.52 -22.53
CA PRO A 121 28.95 20.39 -23.10
C PRO A 121 27.53 19.79 -22.88
N GLY A 122 26.37 20.41 -23.06
CA GLY A 122 25.88 21.68 -23.59
C GLY A 122 24.33 21.59 -23.57
N ALA A 123 23.64 22.73 -23.45
CA ALA A 123 22.17 22.83 -23.49
C ALA A 123 21.61 22.80 -24.93
N PRO A 124 20.29 22.62 -25.09
CA PRO A 124 19.50 23.73 -25.63
C PRO A 124 18.15 24.02 -24.91
N GLN A 125 17.68 25.25 -25.14
CA GLN A 125 16.50 25.96 -24.64
C GLN A 125 15.20 25.64 -25.40
N GLU A 126 14.03 25.91 -24.77
CA GLU A 126 12.89 26.77 -25.23
C GLU A 126 11.65 26.51 -24.33
N ALA A 127 11.24 27.43 -23.43
CA ALA A 127 10.29 28.56 -23.57
C ALA A 127 8.78 28.13 -23.50
N GLY A 128 8.11 28.19 -22.33
CA GLY A 128 7.22 29.29 -21.84
C GLY A 128 5.72 28.89 -21.96
N PRO A 129 4.71 29.52 -21.29
CA PRO A 129 4.69 30.63 -20.35
C PRO A 129 3.92 30.38 -19.00
N ASP A 130 4.10 31.30 -18.05
CA ASP A 130 3.26 31.56 -16.86
C ASP A 130 1.84 32.05 -17.25
N PRO A 131 0.78 31.94 -16.41
CA PRO A 131 0.61 32.87 -15.27
C PRO A 131 -0.16 32.37 -14.02
N ASP A 132 0.02 33.15 -12.94
CA ASP A 132 -0.86 33.36 -11.77
C ASP A 132 -1.26 32.17 -10.88
N SER A 133 -0.72 32.13 -9.66
CA SER A 133 -1.53 32.42 -8.45
C SER A 133 -0.70 32.41 -7.17
N SER A 134 -1.04 33.40 -6.35
CA SER A 134 -0.55 33.71 -5.02
C SER A 134 -0.94 32.66 -3.98
N ALA A 135 0.04 32.12 -3.25
CA ALA A 135 -0.17 31.57 -1.91
C ALA A 135 1.15 31.53 -1.12
N THR A 136 1.35 32.57 -0.33
CA THR A 136 2.29 32.64 0.79
C THR A 136 2.11 31.48 1.76
N ALA A 137 3.16 30.65 1.93
CA ALA A 137 3.27 29.70 3.03
C ALA A 137 4.09 30.34 4.18
N PRO A 138 3.55 30.45 5.42
CA PRO A 138 4.33 30.86 6.57
C PRO A 138 4.95 29.63 7.22
N GLY A 139 6.23 29.40 6.96
CA GLY A 139 6.92 28.18 7.40
C GLY A 139 8.40 28.36 7.70
N GLN A 140 8.85 29.56 8.08
CA GLN A 140 10.21 29.80 8.56
C GLN A 140 10.20 30.84 9.68
N ALA A 141 9.91 30.38 10.89
CA ALA A 141 10.34 31.02 12.12
C ALA A 141 10.61 29.90 13.13
N ILE A 142 11.72 30.01 13.86
CA ILE A 142 12.36 28.98 14.71
C ILE A 142 13.37 28.11 13.94
N HIS A 143 14.33 28.75 13.28
CA HIS A 143 15.65 28.18 13.01
C HIS A 143 16.70 29.29 13.12
N ALA A 144 17.03 29.69 14.34
CA ALA A 144 18.20 30.54 14.60
C ALA A 144 18.59 30.46 16.07
N THR A 145 19.33 29.43 16.48
CA THR A 145 20.44 29.57 17.43
C THR A 145 21.33 28.33 17.27
N VAL A 146 22.63 28.56 17.09
CA VAL A 146 23.73 27.57 16.96
C VAL A 146 24.01 27.05 15.53
N GLN A 147 24.48 27.94 14.66
CA GLN A 147 25.56 27.62 13.71
C GLN A 147 26.43 28.87 13.57
N HIS A 148 27.68 28.79 14.05
CA HIS A 148 28.85 29.48 13.51
C HIS A 148 30.06 29.08 14.36
N LEU A 149 30.94 28.26 13.79
CA LEU A 149 32.38 28.22 14.06
C LEU A 149 33.00 27.26 13.03
N THR A 150 33.38 27.79 11.86
CA THR A 150 34.58 27.43 11.08
C THR A 150 34.57 28.28 9.81
N GLY A 151 35.53 29.20 9.69
CA GLY A 151 35.69 30.02 8.49
C GLY A 151 36.57 31.23 8.76
N SER A 152 37.86 31.10 8.45
CA SER A 152 38.80 32.21 8.33
C SER A 152 38.33 33.18 7.23
N PRO A 153 38.40 34.52 7.40
CA PRO A 153 38.11 35.42 6.30
C PRO A 153 39.41 35.84 5.59
N ALA A 154 39.46 35.56 4.29
CA ALA A 154 40.34 36.23 3.35
C ALA A 154 39.86 37.69 3.13
N ALA A 155 40.82 38.57 2.86
CA ALA A 155 40.67 40.01 2.75
C ALA A 155 39.84 40.47 1.53
N THR A 156 38.95 41.45 1.75
CA THR A 156 38.60 42.48 0.75
C THR A 156 38.17 43.75 1.46
N GLY A 157 38.81 44.88 1.13
CA GLY A 157 38.58 46.18 1.75
C GLY A 157 37.34 46.91 1.26
N ARG A 158 36.70 47.63 2.19
CA ARG A 158 35.94 48.87 1.98
C ARG A 158 35.81 49.59 3.32
N ALA A 159 36.17 50.87 3.36
CA ALA A 159 36.15 51.71 4.55
C ALA A 159 34.72 51.98 5.03
N GLY A 160 34.40 51.54 6.26
CA GLY A 160 33.22 51.91 7.03
C GLY A 160 33.58 52.84 8.20
N PRO A 161 32.59 53.45 8.88
CA PRO A 161 32.79 54.55 9.84
C PRO A 161 33.63 54.12 11.05
N PRO A 162 34.23 55.07 11.82
CA PRO A 162 35.24 54.75 12.82
C PRO A 162 34.71 53.75 13.86
N PRO A 163 35.54 52.83 14.35
CA PRO A 163 35.12 51.82 15.30
C PRO A 163 34.65 52.47 16.59
N ALA A 164 33.48 52.04 17.08
CA ALA A 164 33.06 52.32 18.45
C ALA A 164 34.17 51.88 19.43
N PRO A 165 34.39 52.61 20.54
CA PRO A 165 35.49 52.32 21.46
C PRO A 165 35.40 50.86 21.92
N VAL A 166 36.53 50.15 21.87
CA VAL A 166 36.67 48.79 22.40
C VAL A 166 36.11 48.80 23.81
N ALA A 167 34.93 48.20 23.98
CA ALA A 167 34.31 48.12 25.29
C ALA A 167 35.26 47.33 26.19
N ASP A 168 35.71 47.98 27.26
CA ASP A 168 36.48 47.38 28.34
C ASP A 168 35.93 45.98 28.65
N PRO A 169 36.74 44.91 28.48
CA PRO A 169 36.32 43.52 28.75
C PRO A 169 35.65 43.36 30.12
N ASP A 170 36.08 44.14 31.11
CA ASP A 170 35.51 44.13 32.45
C ASP A 170 34.09 44.66 32.47
N ARG A 171 33.80 45.73 31.73
CA ARG A 171 32.43 46.26 31.56
C ARG A 171 31.51 45.28 30.84
N ILE A 172 32.02 44.49 29.90
CA ILE A 172 31.23 43.47 29.19
C ILE A 172 30.84 42.34 30.14
N LEU A 173 31.79 41.84 30.93
CA LEU A 173 31.56 40.76 31.89
C LEU A 173 30.67 41.21 33.05
N ASP A 174 30.84 42.43 33.55
CA ASP A 174 29.99 42.98 34.61
C ASP A 174 28.55 43.20 34.12
N ARG A 175 28.36 43.69 32.87
CA ARG A 175 27.03 43.76 32.25
C ARG A 175 26.41 42.38 32.05
N ALA A 176 27.20 41.39 31.64
CA ALA A 176 26.71 40.02 31.45
C ALA A 176 26.31 39.37 32.79
N TYR A 177 27.07 39.64 33.85
CA TYR A 177 26.74 39.20 35.21
C TYR A 177 25.49 39.91 35.75
N GLN A 178 25.39 41.24 35.59
CA GLN A 178 24.20 42.01 35.94
C GLN A 178 22.96 41.56 35.17
N ALA A 179 23.10 41.22 33.89
CA ALA A 179 22.01 40.63 33.12
C ALA A 179 21.58 39.28 33.69
N LEU A 180 22.53 38.46 34.13
CA LEU A 180 22.25 37.15 34.71
C LEU A 180 21.54 37.26 36.09
N THR A 181 21.88 38.25 36.91
CA THR A 181 21.23 38.49 38.21
C THR A 181 19.90 39.23 38.10
N HIS A 182 19.84 40.32 37.33
CA HIS A 182 18.66 41.19 37.26
C HIS A 182 17.64 40.77 36.19
N ARG A 183 18.08 40.45 34.97
CA ARG A 183 17.17 40.11 33.86
C ARG A 183 16.73 38.66 33.91
N GLU A 184 17.65 37.74 34.23
CA GLU A 184 17.37 36.29 34.28
C GLU A 184 16.99 35.81 35.71
N GLY A 185 17.09 36.69 36.71
CA GLY A 185 16.64 36.44 38.09
C GLY A 185 17.46 35.41 38.86
N LEU A 186 18.73 35.17 38.47
CA LEU A 186 19.59 34.19 39.13
C LEU A 186 20.44 34.87 40.21
N ALA A 187 20.15 34.57 41.48
CA ALA A 187 20.97 35.00 42.61
C ALA A 187 22.27 34.19 42.70
N VAL A 188 23.17 34.37 41.73
CA VAL A 188 24.43 33.63 41.62
C VAL A 188 25.62 34.47 42.04
N THR A 189 26.59 33.82 42.68
CA THR A 189 27.95 34.30 42.89
C THR A 189 28.89 33.41 42.09
N ALA A 190 29.81 34.01 41.32
CA ALA A 190 30.78 33.27 40.52
C ALA A 190 32.21 33.49 41.05
N TYR A 191 32.91 32.41 41.38
CA TYR A 191 34.31 32.41 41.78
C TYR A 191 35.14 31.84 40.63
N VAL A 192 35.88 32.70 39.93
CA VAL A 192 36.69 32.35 38.78
C VAL A 192 38.11 32.09 39.24
N TYR A 193 38.63 30.92 38.90
CA TYR A 193 39.97 30.51 39.26
C TYR A 193 40.74 30.02 38.04
N ARG A 194 42.07 30.09 38.10
CA ARG A 194 42.98 29.55 37.10
C ARG A 194 44.10 28.82 37.82
N HIS A 195 44.39 27.59 37.39
CA HIS A 195 45.31 26.70 38.10
C HIS A 195 45.04 26.63 39.61
N ARG A 196 43.75 26.70 39.98
CA ARG A 196 43.22 26.63 41.36
C ARG A 196 43.49 27.86 42.22
N GLU A 197 44.06 28.91 41.66
CA GLU A 197 44.15 30.20 42.32
C GLU A 197 42.94 31.06 41.95
N LEU A 198 42.30 31.64 42.96
CA LEU A 198 41.15 32.51 42.75
C LEU A 198 41.60 33.80 42.06
N VAL A 199 41.21 33.96 40.79
CA VAL A 199 41.59 35.11 39.96
C VAL A 199 40.60 36.26 40.15
N ARG A 200 39.29 35.95 40.11
CA ARG A 200 38.23 36.98 40.13
C ARG A 200 36.94 36.45 40.74
N THR A 201 36.11 37.35 41.28
CA THR A 201 34.76 37.02 41.74
C THR A 201 33.72 37.97 41.14
N PHE A 202 32.50 37.46 40.95
CA PHE A 202 31.33 38.25 40.58
C PHE A 202 30.23 37.98 41.63
N PRO A 203 29.82 38.99 42.43
CA PRO A 203 30.29 40.38 42.42
C PRO A 203 31.72 40.50 42.99
N ALA A 204 32.37 41.65 42.82
CA ALA A 204 33.76 41.86 43.29
C ALA A 204 33.91 41.64 44.81
N ALA A 205 32.88 42.02 45.59
CA ALA A 205 32.75 41.76 47.02
C ALA A 205 31.92 40.48 47.29
N ALA A 206 32.34 39.34 46.73
CA ALA A 206 31.65 38.07 46.94
C ALA A 206 31.81 37.56 48.39
N PRO A 207 30.75 36.99 49.01
CA PRO A 207 30.84 36.39 50.33
C PRO A 207 31.82 35.20 50.34
N HIS A 208 32.44 34.90 51.48
CA HIS A 208 33.34 33.74 51.66
C HIS A 208 34.53 33.65 50.67
N ARG A 209 34.95 34.76 50.06
CA ARG A 209 36.04 34.79 49.06
C ARG A 209 37.33 34.12 49.55
N ALA A 210 37.76 34.41 50.78
CA ALA A 210 38.97 33.82 51.38
C ALA A 210 38.83 32.30 51.59
N THR A 211 37.66 31.85 52.05
CA THR A 211 37.32 30.44 52.24
C THR A 211 37.30 29.67 50.92
N PHE A 212 36.73 30.24 49.85
CA PHE A 212 36.76 29.59 48.54
C PHE A 212 38.18 29.53 47.95
N ALA A 213 39.03 30.53 48.22
CA ALA A 213 40.43 30.50 47.79
C ALA A 213 41.22 29.36 48.46
N THR A 214 40.96 29.05 49.74
CA THR A 214 41.60 27.91 50.43
C THR A 214 41.00 26.58 50.00
N ILE A 215 39.67 26.47 49.88
CA ILE A 215 39.00 25.26 49.37
C ILE A 215 39.54 24.87 47.99
N LEU A 216 39.65 25.82 47.06
CA LEU A 216 40.13 25.55 45.69
C LEU A 216 41.58 25.04 45.65
N LYS A 217 42.45 25.54 46.53
CA LYS A 217 43.83 25.08 46.68
C LYS A 217 43.89 23.65 47.22
N ASP A 218 43.10 23.35 48.24
CA ASP A 218 43.15 22.08 48.96
C ASP A 218 42.41 20.93 48.24
N MET A 219 41.62 21.24 47.20
CA MET A 219 40.87 20.26 46.39
C MET A 219 41.72 19.20 45.66
N HIS A 220 43.06 19.30 45.70
CA HIS A 220 43.97 18.39 44.98
C HIS A 220 44.90 17.59 45.89
N LEU A 221 44.73 17.74 47.20
CA LEU A 221 45.43 16.91 48.16
C LEU A 221 44.92 15.47 48.06
N ASP A 222 45.79 14.51 48.31
CA ASP A 222 45.45 13.08 48.35
C ASP A 222 45.84 12.47 49.70
N GLY A 223 45.20 11.36 50.06
CA GLY A 223 45.54 10.58 51.25
C GLY A 223 45.42 11.38 52.57
N PRO A 224 46.41 11.30 53.48
CA PRO A 224 46.33 11.94 54.80
C PRO A 224 46.18 13.47 54.75
N ALA A 225 46.81 14.13 53.76
CA ALA A 225 46.73 15.58 53.59
C ALA A 225 45.32 16.04 53.19
N PHE A 226 44.63 15.24 52.38
CA PHE A 226 43.23 15.48 52.02
C PHE A 226 42.31 15.35 53.24
N ALA A 227 42.53 14.32 54.06
CA ALA A 227 41.76 14.14 55.29
C ALA A 227 41.92 15.34 56.24
N ALA A 228 43.16 15.84 56.41
CA ALA A 228 43.42 17.04 57.21
C ALA A 228 42.73 18.29 56.65
N ALA A 229 42.77 18.51 55.34
CA ALA A 229 42.06 19.62 54.70
C ALA A 229 40.54 19.51 54.82
N GLN A 230 39.99 18.30 54.72
CA GLN A 230 38.57 18.06 54.91
C GLN A 230 38.12 18.43 56.33
N ARG A 231 38.94 18.18 57.36
CA ARG A 231 38.68 18.62 58.74
C ARG A 231 38.71 20.14 58.86
N ALA A 232 39.75 20.77 58.31
CA ALA A 232 39.93 22.22 58.37
C ALA A 232 38.74 22.98 57.74
N HIS A 233 38.17 22.46 56.65
CA HIS A 233 37.05 23.09 55.94
C HIS A 233 35.66 22.68 56.46
N ASN A 234 35.54 21.73 57.38
CA ASN A 234 34.25 21.15 57.77
C ASN A 234 33.24 22.18 58.27
N HIS A 235 33.64 23.06 59.20
CA HIS A 235 32.77 24.14 59.71
C HIS A 235 32.37 25.12 58.59
N ALA A 236 33.32 25.52 57.76
CA ALA A 236 33.05 26.43 56.65
C ALA A 236 32.07 25.83 55.62
N LEU A 237 32.19 24.54 55.30
CA LEU A 237 31.27 23.85 54.40
C LEU A 237 29.87 23.67 55.01
N LEU A 238 29.80 23.40 56.32
CA LEU A 238 28.55 23.37 57.06
C LEU A 238 27.84 24.73 57.05
N ASP A 239 28.59 25.81 57.24
CA ASP A 239 28.04 27.17 57.25
C ASP A 239 27.54 27.59 55.86
N ILE A 240 28.30 27.30 54.81
CA ILE A 240 27.98 27.74 53.44
C ILE A 240 26.89 26.87 52.79
N PHE A 241 26.96 25.54 52.96
CA PHE A 241 26.10 24.61 52.24
C PHE A 241 25.15 23.80 53.13
N GLY A 242 25.26 23.91 54.46
CA GLY A 242 24.48 23.11 55.39
C GLY A 242 25.00 21.67 55.56
N PRO A 243 24.34 20.88 56.41
CA PRO A 243 24.82 19.56 56.82
C PRO A 243 24.88 18.58 55.65
N GLY A 244 25.90 17.72 55.65
CA GLY A 244 26.09 16.67 54.65
C GLY A 244 26.96 17.05 53.43
N ASN A 245 27.53 18.26 53.40
CA ASN A 245 28.49 18.66 52.37
C ASN A 245 29.93 18.51 52.88
N ARG A 246 30.74 17.71 52.17
CA ARG A 246 32.17 17.46 52.47
C ARG A 246 33.02 17.84 51.26
N LEU A 247 34.31 18.10 51.49
CA LEU A 247 35.27 18.45 50.42
C LEU A 247 35.31 17.38 49.31
N GLU A 248 35.24 16.10 49.67
CA GLU A 248 35.17 14.97 48.72
C GLU A 248 33.95 15.05 47.78
N LEU A 249 32.79 15.44 48.31
CA LEU A 249 31.54 15.50 47.55
C LEU A 249 31.54 16.67 46.56
N LEU A 250 32.16 17.80 46.94
CA LEU A 250 32.38 18.94 46.06
C LEU A 250 33.29 18.56 44.88
N PHE A 251 34.37 17.82 45.13
CA PHE A 251 35.28 17.36 44.07
C PHE A 251 34.58 16.48 43.05
N ARG A 252 33.77 15.52 43.50
CA ARG A 252 33.00 14.63 42.61
C ARG A 252 31.84 15.34 41.91
N ALA A 253 31.40 16.49 42.42
CA ALA A 253 30.37 17.31 41.80
C ALA A 253 30.86 18.17 40.62
N LYS A 254 32.15 18.11 40.25
CA LYS A 254 32.68 18.80 39.06
C LYS A 254 31.87 18.46 37.80
N GLY A 255 31.36 19.51 37.14
CA GLY A 255 30.51 19.43 35.96
C GLY A 255 29.06 19.04 36.23
N LYS A 256 28.62 18.92 37.50
CA LYS A 256 27.25 18.61 37.91
C LYS A 256 26.65 19.80 38.71
N LEU A 257 25.39 20.13 38.45
CA LEU A 257 24.64 21.10 39.27
C LEU A 257 24.12 20.37 40.52
N ARG A 258 24.44 20.87 41.72
CA ARG A 258 24.06 20.26 43.00
C ARG A 258 23.25 21.21 43.85
N ARG A 259 22.18 20.74 44.47
CA ARG A 259 21.38 21.52 45.43
C ARG A 259 21.97 21.39 46.83
N PHE A 260 21.80 22.43 47.63
CA PHE A 260 22.12 22.41 49.05
C PHE A 260 21.02 23.13 49.84
N THR A 261 20.90 22.81 51.13
CA THR A 261 19.88 23.39 52.01
C THR A 261 20.59 24.06 53.17
N GLN A 262 20.34 25.36 53.32
CA GLN A 262 20.88 26.17 54.40
C GLN A 262 19.70 26.78 55.17
N GLY A 263 19.45 26.30 56.38
CA GLY A 263 18.25 26.67 57.14
C GLY A 263 16.95 26.37 56.37
N THR A 264 16.15 27.41 56.09
CA THR A 264 14.90 27.32 55.31
C THR A 264 15.10 27.56 53.80
N HIS A 265 16.31 27.88 53.36
CA HIS A 265 16.61 28.22 51.97
C HIS A 265 17.24 27.06 51.21
N ARG A 266 16.87 26.95 49.93
CA ARG A 266 17.44 25.97 48.99
C ARG A 266 18.27 26.70 47.94
N GLY A 267 19.56 26.40 47.94
CA GLY A 267 20.53 26.90 46.97
C GLY A 267 20.99 25.80 46.00
N ALA A 268 21.85 26.18 45.07
CA ALA A 268 22.55 25.23 44.21
C ALA A 268 23.97 25.69 43.91
N TYR A 269 24.88 24.78 43.56
CA TYR A 269 26.21 25.11 43.08
C TYR A 269 26.60 24.31 41.84
N LEU A 270 27.48 24.88 41.04
CA LEU A 270 28.06 24.25 39.84
C LEU A 270 29.54 24.58 39.76
N ILE A 271 30.38 23.55 39.72
CA ILE A 271 31.82 23.72 39.49
C ILE A 271 32.11 23.30 38.06
N GLN A 272 32.63 24.20 37.24
CA GLN A 272 33.02 23.93 35.86
C GLN A 272 34.51 24.22 35.69
N GLU A 273 35.26 23.22 35.23
CA GLU A 273 36.71 23.32 35.03
C GLU A 273 37.04 22.95 33.57
N PHE A 274 37.96 23.70 32.97
CA PHE A 274 38.36 23.55 31.57
C PHE A 274 39.77 22.97 31.45
N ALA A 275 40.10 22.43 30.28
CA ALA A 275 41.40 21.80 30.01
C ALA A 275 42.59 22.76 30.15
N ASP A 276 42.36 24.07 30.01
CA ASP A 276 43.35 25.13 30.18
C ASP A 276 43.62 25.49 31.66
N GLY A 277 43.00 24.77 32.61
CA GLY A 277 43.13 25.01 34.05
C GLY A 277 42.31 26.20 34.56
N THR A 278 41.54 26.88 33.70
CA THR A 278 40.56 27.87 34.13
C THR A 278 39.30 27.16 34.60
N GLY A 279 38.69 27.64 35.67
CA GLY A 279 37.43 27.13 36.17
C GLY A 279 36.56 28.21 36.81
N VAL A 280 35.28 27.92 36.93
CA VAL A 280 34.30 28.78 37.58
C VAL A 280 33.49 27.94 38.57
N PHE A 281 33.43 28.40 39.81
CA PHE A 281 32.55 27.88 40.83
C PHE A 281 31.36 28.83 40.95
N PHE A 282 30.17 28.38 40.57
CA PHE A 282 28.93 29.12 40.77
C PHE A 282 28.24 28.68 42.06
N VAL A 283 27.83 29.64 42.88
CA VAL A 283 26.98 29.43 44.07
C VAL A 283 25.70 30.24 43.88
N LEU A 284 24.58 29.54 43.77
CA LEU A 284 23.24 30.10 43.71
C LEU A 284 22.65 30.05 45.11
N SER A 285 22.44 31.22 45.73
CA SER A 285 21.86 31.32 47.07
C SER A 285 20.35 31.03 47.07
N ARG A 286 19.67 31.24 45.94
CA ARG A 286 18.25 30.92 45.75
C ARG A 286 17.96 30.49 44.31
N LEU A 287 17.19 29.43 44.15
CA LEU A 287 16.69 28.99 42.83
C LEU A 287 15.51 29.87 42.38
N PRO A 288 15.44 30.26 41.10
CA PRO A 288 14.32 31.05 40.58
C PRO A 288 13.04 30.21 40.56
N SER A 289 11.90 30.83 40.90
CA SER A 289 10.59 30.19 40.86
C SER A 289 10.21 29.76 39.43
N PHE A 290 9.32 28.78 39.30
CA PHE A 290 8.83 28.34 37.99
C PHE A 290 8.30 29.50 37.14
N ALA A 291 7.47 30.36 37.73
CA ALA A 291 6.88 31.50 37.03
C ALA A 291 7.95 32.46 36.46
N THR A 292 9.01 32.73 37.23
CA THR A 292 10.14 33.56 36.78
C THR A 292 10.84 32.92 35.57
N ARG A 293 11.14 31.62 35.65
CA ARG A 293 11.81 30.88 34.56
C ARG A 293 10.95 30.82 33.30
N PHE A 294 9.68 30.48 33.45
CA PHE A 294 8.76 30.38 32.33
C PHE A 294 8.61 31.72 31.62
N THR A 295 8.45 32.82 32.37
CA THR A 295 8.35 34.18 31.80
C THR A 295 9.61 34.58 31.02
N ALA A 296 10.80 34.20 31.51
CA ALA A 296 12.07 34.49 30.85
C ALA A 296 12.26 33.70 29.53
N VAL A 297 11.72 32.47 29.43
CA VAL A 297 11.89 31.62 28.25
C VAL A 297 10.71 31.73 27.27
N ARG A 298 9.52 32.10 27.74
CA ARG A 298 8.28 32.21 26.94
C ARG A 298 8.45 32.97 25.61
N PRO A 299 9.18 34.09 25.51
CA PRO A 299 9.38 34.79 24.24
C PRO A 299 10.09 33.96 23.16
N SER A 300 10.87 32.96 23.57
CA SER A 300 11.57 32.03 22.68
C SER A 300 10.81 30.72 22.42
N LEU A 301 9.66 30.51 23.08
CA LEU A 301 8.82 29.32 22.93
C LEU A 301 7.74 29.56 21.86
N SER A 302 7.16 28.46 21.39
CA SER A 302 6.06 28.52 20.42
C SER A 302 4.87 29.30 21.00
N PRO A 303 4.20 30.17 20.22
CA PRO A 303 3.02 30.90 20.68
C PRO A 303 1.87 29.96 21.11
N THR A 304 1.87 28.71 20.64
CA THR A 304 0.85 27.71 21.01
C THR A 304 1.05 27.14 22.42
N LEU A 305 2.09 27.52 23.16
CA LEU A 305 2.43 26.94 24.46
C LEU A 305 1.99 27.83 25.64
N GLY A 306 1.47 27.21 26.69
CA GLY A 306 1.14 27.86 27.95
C GLY A 306 1.49 27.01 29.17
N ALA A 307 1.37 27.60 30.35
CA ALA A 307 1.57 26.93 31.63
C ALA A 307 0.75 27.58 32.75
N ALA A 308 0.53 26.87 33.85
CA ALA A 308 -0.19 27.36 35.02
C ALA A 308 0.29 26.70 36.31
N ILE A 309 0.11 27.41 37.42
CA ILE A 309 0.23 26.90 38.79
C ILE A 309 -1.15 27.05 39.43
N PRO A 310 -2.04 26.03 39.31
CA PRO A 310 -3.41 26.14 39.80
C PRO A 310 -3.49 26.45 41.30
N ALA A 311 -2.55 25.91 42.09
CA ALA A 311 -2.48 26.13 43.54
C ALA A 311 -2.19 27.58 43.95
N GLU A 312 -1.50 28.35 43.10
CA GLU A 312 -1.18 29.77 43.33
C GLU A 312 -2.09 30.73 42.54
N ASP A 313 -3.07 30.18 41.83
CA ASP A 313 -3.90 30.87 40.84
C ASP A 313 -3.14 31.66 39.75
N ARG A 314 -1.98 31.14 39.31
CA ARG A 314 -1.14 31.80 38.30
C ARG A 314 -1.28 31.11 36.95
N TRP A 315 -1.74 31.85 35.94
CA TRP A 315 -2.03 31.31 34.60
C TRP A 315 -1.27 32.07 33.52
N PHE A 316 -0.60 31.33 32.63
CA PHE A 316 0.14 31.84 31.49
C PHE A 316 -0.39 31.17 30.21
N PRO A 317 -1.54 31.63 29.68
CA PRO A 317 -2.20 30.97 28.55
C PRO A 317 -1.37 31.07 27.25
N PRO A 318 -1.55 30.16 26.28
CA PRO A 318 -1.03 30.30 24.93
C PRO A 318 -1.36 31.66 24.29
N ALA A 319 -0.54 32.12 23.36
CA ALA A 319 -0.82 33.35 22.62
C ALA A 319 -2.18 33.26 21.91
N HIS A 320 -2.93 34.36 21.91
CA HIS A 320 -4.29 34.46 21.37
C HIS A 320 -5.36 33.65 22.13
N THR A 321 -5.08 33.24 23.38
CA THR A 321 -6.07 32.62 24.28
C THR A 321 -6.08 33.33 25.62
N ASP A 322 -7.15 33.16 26.40
CA ASP A 322 -7.27 33.72 27.75
C ASP A 322 -7.15 32.65 28.86
N ALA A 323 -6.95 33.11 30.10
CA ALA A 323 -6.80 32.23 31.26
C ALA A 323 -8.09 31.47 31.61
N GLY A 324 -9.27 32.03 31.29
CA GLY A 324 -10.56 31.38 31.49
C GLY A 324 -10.75 30.17 30.56
N GLN A 325 -10.45 30.33 29.28
CA GLN A 325 -10.46 29.26 28.28
C GLN A 325 -9.52 28.11 28.69
N MET A 326 -8.31 28.44 29.13
CA MET A 326 -7.34 27.44 29.61
C MET A 326 -7.85 26.70 30.87
N ARG A 327 -8.48 27.41 31.82
CA ARG A 327 -9.06 26.81 33.04
C ARG A 327 -10.16 25.81 32.72
N VAL A 328 -11.10 26.19 31.85
CA VAL A 328 -12.23 25.32 31.45
C VAL A 328 -11.70 24.10 30.69
N ALA A 329 -10.77 24.28 29.76
CA ALA A 329 -10.14 23.18 29.04
C ALA A 329 -9.41 22.21 29.99
N LEU A 330 -8.71 22.72 31.02
CA LEU A 330 -8.09 21.87 32.03
C LEU A 330 -9.14 21.11 32.86
N GLN A 331 -10.25 21.75 33.25
CA GLN A 331 -11.33 21.07 33.98
C GLN A 331 -11.96 19.95 33.16
N MET A 332 -12.18 20.17 31.86
CA MET A 332 -12.66 19.13 30.94
C MET A 332 -11.67 17.95 30.87
N THR A 333 -10.37 18.25 30.81
CA THR A 333 -9.29 17.24 30.78
C THR A 333 -9.35 16.34 32.02
N VAL A 334 -9.57 16.95 33.20
CA VAL A 334 -9.70 16.22 34.48
C VAL A 334 -11.01 15.43 34.54
N ALA A 335 -12.13 16.01 34.10
CA ALA A 335 -13.44 15.35 34.11
C ALA A 335 -13.50 14.14 33.16
N GLU A 336 -12.91 14.26 31.98
CA GLU A 336 -12.87 13.20 30.96
C GLU A 336 -11.74 12.18 31.19
N GLY A 337 -10.78 12.48 32.06
CA GLY A 337 -9.61 11.64 32.33
C GLY A 337 -8.66 11.49 31.14
N ARG A 338 -8.74 12.38 30.13
CA ARG A 338 -7.93 12.36 28.91
C ARG A 338 -7.01 13.56 28.87
N PRO A 339 -5.73 13.44 28.46
CA PRO A 339 -4.80 14.55 28.40
C PRO A 339 -5.06 15.55 27.26
N GLN A 340 -6.06 15.30 26.41
CA GLN A 340 -6.42 16.10 25.24
C GLN A 340 -7.91 16.41 25.28
N VAL A 341 -8.28 17.67 25.02
CA VAL A 341 -9.68 18.12 24.90
C VAL A 341 -9.84 19.15 23.80
N GLN A 342 -11.07 19.32 23.32
CA GLN A 342 -11.43 20.38 22.37
C GLN A 342 -12.29 21.43 23.08
N HIS A 343 -11.88 22.69 23.05
CA HIS A 343 -12.60 23.79 23.70
C HIS A 343 -12.29 25.12 23.00
N ALA A 344 -13.32 25.98 22.86
CA ALA A 344 -13.24 27.29 22.23
C ALA A 344 -12.63 27.29 20.80
N GLY A 345 -12.95 26.28 19.98
CA GLY A 345 -12.42 26.16 18.62
C GLY A 345 -10.94 25.73 18.54
N LEU A 346 -10.35 25.34 19.68
CA LEU A 346 -8.96 24.93 19.80
C LEU A 346 -8.86 23.47 20.27
N GLU A 347 -7.81 22.79 19.82
CA GLU A 347 -7.36 21.52 20.34
C GLU A 347 -6.29 21.75 21.41
N TRP A 348 -6.57 21.31 22.63
CA TRP A 348 -5.70 21.47 23.81
C TRP A 348 -5.07 20.15 24.22
N VAL A 349 -3.79 20.20 24.59
CA VAL A 349 -3.06 19.09 25.19
C VAL A 349 -2.46 19.56 26.50
N PHE A 350 -2.69 18.82 27.58
CA PHE A 350 -2.19 19.13 28.91
C PHE A 350 -1.22 18.07 29.44
N CYS A 351 -0.26 18.51 30.24
CA CYS A 351 0.45 17.61 31.14
C CYS A 351 0.75 18.29 32.47
N GLN A 352 0.72 17.53 33.56
CA GLN A 352 0.98 18.04 34.90
C GLN A 352 2.22 17.37 35.46
N ASN A 353 3.12 18.16 36.05
CA ASN A 353 4.28 17.67 36.75
C ASN A 353 3.95 17.34 38.21
N ARG A 354 4.91 16.75 38.94
CA ARG A 354 4.72 16.37 40.36
C ARG A 354 4.54 17.55 41.32
N GLU A 355 5.01 18.72 40.92
CA GLU A 355 4.90 19.96 41.71
C GLU A 355 3.53 20.65 41.52
N GLY A 356 2.62 20.04 40.76
CA GLY A 356 1.30 20.59 40.47
C GLY A 356 1.28 21.61 39.34
N ILE A 357 2.41 21.86 38.68
CA ILE A 357 2.52 22.76 37.51
C ILE A 357 1.87 22.08 36.31
N VAL A 358 0.96 22.79 35.67
CA VAL A 358 0.24 22.35 34.48
C VAL A 358 0.82 23.02 33.25
N TRP A 359 1.20 22.23 32.28
CA TRP A 359 1.66 22.64 30.96
C TRP A 359 0.57 22.43 29.95
N CYS A 360 0.45 23.33 28.97
CA CYS A 360 -0.48 23.15 27.87
C CYS A 360 0.09 23.55 26.52
N ALA A 361 -0.43 22.94 25.46
CA ALA A 361 -0.29 23.42 24.10
C ALA A 361 -1.68 23.48 23.46
N ALA A 362 -1.99 24.58 22.75
CA ALA A 362 -3.27 24.79 22.09
C ALA A 362 -3.09 25.25 20.64
N GLN A 363 -3.86 24.68 19.72
CA GLN A 363 -3.88 25.11 18.31
C GLN A 363 -5.31 25.16 17.75
N PRO A 364 -5.59 26.01 16.74
CA PRO A 364 -6.87 26.03 16.04
C PRO A 364 -7.27 24.66 15.49
N LEU A 365 -8.53 24.29 15.70
CA LEU A 365 -9.14 23.19 14.97
C LEU A 365 -9.14 23.55 13.47
N PRO A 366 -8.75 22.64 12.57
CA PRO A 366 -8.87 22.87 11.14
C PRO A 366 -10.34 23.06 10.76
N ALA A 367 -10.58 23.81 9.68
CA ALA A 367 -11.88 23.77 9.00
C ALA A 367 -12.26 22.32 8.66
N SER A 368 -13.55 21.99 8.80
CA SER A 368 -14.08 20.62 8.70
C SER A 368 -13.52 19.85 7.48
N PRO A 369 -13.17 18.55 7.63
CA PRO A 369 -12.66 17.70 6.55
C PRO A 369 -13.65 17.45 5.41
N LEU A 370 -14.86 18.04 5.45
CA LEU A 370 -15.87 17.96 4.40
C LEU A 370 -15.39 18.43 3.01
N SER A 371 -14.23 19.09 2.91
CA SER A 371 -13.63 19.54 1.64
C SER A 371 -12.60 18.58 1.03
N SER A 372 -12.37 17.39 1.61
CA SER A 372 -11.42 16.44 1.03
C SER A 372 -11.95 15.82 -0.28
N PRO A 373 -11.14 15.73 -1.35
CA PRO A 373 -11.51 15.01 -2.57
C PRO A 373 -11.83 13.53 -2.32
N VAL A 374 -11.31 12.94 -1.24
CA VAL A 374 -11.61 11.56 -0.82
C VAL A 374 -13.06 11.44 -0.37
N THR A 375 -13.57 12.37 0.46
CA THR A 375 -14.97 12.39 0.91
C THR A 375 -15.91 12.40 -0.29
N THR A 376 -15.70 13.31 -1.24
CA THR A 376 -16.52 13.40 -2.47
C THR A 376 -16.51 12.09 -3.24
N LEU A 377 -15.34 11.45 -3.37
CA LEU A 377 -15.22 10.14 -4.03
C LEU A 377 -15.99 9.04 -3.31
N VAL A 378 -15.96 9.00 -1.96
CA VAL A 378 -16.73 8.05 -1.13
C VAL A 378 -18.23 8.25 -1.33
N THR A 379 -18.71 9.49 -1.26
CA THR A 379 -20.14 9.80 -1.40
C THR A 379 -20.63 9.46 -2.81
N VAL A 380 -19.85 9.79 -3.85
CA VAL A 380 -20.13 9.40 -5.23
C VAL A 380 -20.17 7.88 -5.38
N GLY A 381 -19.24 7.15 -4.73
CA GLY A 381 -19.23 5.69 -4.70
C GLY A 381 -20.51 5.08 -4.09
N TYR A 382 -20.95 5.58 -2.93
CA TYR A 382 -22.21 5.12 -2.30
C TYR A 382 -23.44 5.44 -3.16
N LEU A 383 -23.49 6.64 -3.76
CA LEU A 383 -24.59 7.05 -4.63
C LEU A 383 -24.67 6.19 -5.89
N LEU A 384 -23.53 5.85 -6.50
CA LEU A 384 -23.47 4.95 -7.67
C LEU A 384 -23.91 3.52 -7.30
N ALA A 385 -23.46 2.99 -6.17
CA ALA A 385 -23.89 1.68 -5.68
C ALA A 385 -25.40 1.62 -5.44
N LEU A 386 -25.94 2.65 -4.77
CA LEU A 386 -27.36 2.78 -4.49
C LEU A 386 -28.17 2.93 -5.78
N ALA A 387 -27.68 3.71 -6.75
CA ALA A 387 -28.31 3.85 -8.07
C ALA A 387 -28.37 2.51 -8.83
N CYS A 388 -27.27 1.74 -8.86
CA CYS A 388 -27.26 0.41 -9.47
C CYS A 388 -28.25 -0.56 -8.79
N PHE A 389 -28.34 -0.53 -7.46
CA PHE A 389 -29.27 -1.37 -6.71
C PHE A 389 -30.74 -0.96 -6.90
N LEU A 390 -31.04 0.34 -6.92
CA LEU A 390 -32.37 0.88 -7.22
C LEU A 390 -32.80 0.50 -8.64
N LEU A 391 -31.92 0.63 -9.63
CA LEU A 391 -32.19 0.26 -11.02
C LEU A 391 -32.45 -1.25 -11.15
N PHE A 392 -31.70 -2.07 -10.43
CA PHE A 392 -31.96 -3.52 -10.34
C PHE A 392 -33.32 -3.82 -9.71
N ALA A 393 -33.65 -3.21 -8.57
CA ALA A 393 -34.93 -3.41 -7.89
C ALA A 393 -36.13 -2.94 -8.72
N LEU A 394 -36.00 -1.81 -9.43
CA LEU A 394 -36.99 -1.30 -10.37
C LEU A 394 -37.19 -2.25 -11.56
N ALA A 395 -36.12 -2.85 -12.08
CA ALA A 395 -36.21 -3.85 -13.14
C ALA A 395 -36.95 -5.11 -12.67
N GLN A 396 -36.67 -5.61 -11.45
CA GLN A 396 -37.38 -6.76 -10.86
C GLN A 396 -38.86 -6.44 -10.55
N GLY A 397 -39.16 -5.20 -10.19
CA GLY A 397 -40.52 -4.71 -9.95
C GLY A 397 -41.31 -4.39 -11.22
N GLY A 398 -40.71 -4.50 -12.42
CA GLY A 398 -41.36 -4.22 -13.69
C GLY A 398 -41.57 -2.74 -14.02
N PHE A 399 -40.78 -1.84 -13.43
CA PHE A 399 -40.88 -0.39 -13.68
C PHE A 399 -40.05 0.04 -14.90
N ALA A 400 -40.61 0.94 -15.71
CA ALA A 400 -40.07 1.39 -17.01
C ALA A 400 -38.58 1.81 -17.02
N PRO A 401 -38.05 2.62 -16.08
CA PRO A 401 -36.65 3.04 -16.12
C PRO A 401 -35.66 1.88 -15.87
N GLY A 402 -36.03 0.88 -15.07
CA GLY A 402 -35.22 -0.32 -14.85
C GLY A 402 -35.22 -1.22 -16.09
N LEU A 403 -36.42 -1.47 -16.65
CA LEU A 403 -36.63 -2.26 -17.88
C LEU A 403 -35.86 -1.70 -19.08
N ALA A 404 -35.94 -0.38 -19.32
CA ALA A 404 -35.28 0.25 -20.46
C ALA A 404 -33.74 0.11 -20.44
N LEU A 405 -33.14 0.11 -19.24
CA LEU A 405 -31.70 -0.07 -19.09
C LEU A 405 -31.29 -1.54 -19.22
N THR A 406 -32.07 -2.46 -18.64
CA THR A 406 -31.83 -3.90 -18.81
C THR A 406 -31.97 -4.33 -20.26
N ASP A 407 -32.95 -3.81 -20.99
CA ASP A 407 -33.15 -4.09 -22.42
C ASP A 407 -31.98 -3.56 -23.26
N ARG A 408 -31.42 -2.38 -22.94
CA ARG A 408 -30.19 -1.88 -23.58
C ARG A 408 -28.97 -2.77 -23.31
N LEU A 409 -28.82 -3.25 -22.07
CA LEU A 409 -27.75 -4.18 -21.71
C LEU A 409 -27.94 -5.55 -22.39
N GLU A 410 -29.18 -5.98 -22.55
CA GLU A 410 -29.60 -7.15 -23.35
C GLU A 410 -29.59 -6.91 -24.86
N GLY A 411 -29.22 -5.71 -25.33
CA GLY A 411 -28.94 -5.40 -26.73
C GLY A 411 -27.47 -5.48 -27.09
N LEU A 412 -26.56 -5.57 -26.11
CA LEU A 412 -25.10 -5.60 -26.35
C LEU A 412 -24.68 -6.83 -27.16
N ASN A 413 -23.62 -6.73 -27.98
CA ASN A 413 -23.05 -7.89 -28.68
C ASN A 413 -22.68 -8.99 -27.66
N ILE A 414 -22.93 -10.26 -27.99
CA ILE A 414 -22.61 -11.42 -27.14
C ILE A 414 -21.14 -11.44 -26.72
N ARG A 415 -20.22 -10.99 -27.59
CA ARG A 415 -18.78 -10.84 -27.28
C ARG A 415 -18.53 -9.89 -26.10
N LEU A 416 -19.21 -8.74 -26.11
CA LEU A 416 -19.12 -7.74 -25.04
C LEU A 416 -19.75 -8.26 -23.75
N ARG A 417 -20.88 -8.96 -23.82
CA ARG A 417 -21.54 -9.54 -22.62
C ARG A 417 -20.65 -10.55 -21.91
N LEU A 418 -20.09 -11.51 -22.66
CA LEU A 418 -19.15 -12.51 -22.13
C LEU A 418 -17.87 -11.86 -21.59
N GLY A 419 -17.31 -10.87 -22.29
CA GLY A 419 -16.15 -10.12 -21.82
C GLY A 419 -16.43 -9.38 -20.50
N LEU A 420 -17.59 -8.75 -20.36
CA LEU A 420 -17.98 -8.04 -19.15
C LEU A 420 -18.23 -9.01 -17.98
N LEU A 421 -18.91 -10.13 -18.23
CA LEU A 421 -19.14 -11.18 -17.23
C LEU A 421 -17.81 -11.75 -16.72
N PHE A 422 -16.85 -11.96 -17.63
CA PHE A 422 -15.53 -12.46 -17.29
C PHE A 422 -14.70 -11.44 -16.48
N ALA A 423 -14.67 -10.19 -16.92
CA ALA A 423 -14.00 -9.10 -16.20
C ALA A 423 -14.58 -8.97 -14.79
N LEU A 424 -15.89 -9.08 -14.66
CA LEU A 424 -16.58 -9.05 -13.38
C LEU A 424 -16.30 -10.28 -12.51
N ALA A 425 -16.21 -11.48 -13.09
CA ALA A 425 -15.89 -12.69 -12.33
C ALA A 425 -14.43 -12.73 -11.82
N THR A 426 -13.52 -11.93 -12.40
CA THR A 426 -12.08 -12.04 -12.12
C THR A 426 -11.44 -10.77 -11.59
N VAL A 427 -11.62 -9.62 -12.25
CA VAL A 427 -11.02 -8.34 -11.86
C VAL A 427 -11.62 -7.86 -10.54
N LEU A 428 -12.92 -8.05 -10.34
CA LEU A 428 -13.61 -7.59 -9.14
C LEU A 428 -13.14 -8.35 -7.88
N PRO A 429 -13.19 -9.70 -7.80
CA PRO A 429 -12.67 -10.43 -6.64
C PRO A 429 -11.18 -10.17 -6.38
N LEU A 430 -10.38 -10.04 -7.45
CA LEU A 430 -8.96 -9.72 -7.33
C LEU A 430 -8.74 -8.32 -6.74
N GLY A 431 -9.47 -7.32 -7.23
CA GLY A 431 -9.45 -5.96 -6.68
C GLY A 431 -9.86 -5.94 -5.21
N ILE A 432 -10.93 -6.67 -4.85
CA ILE A 432 -11.39 -6.83 -3.47
C ILE A 432 -10.28 -7.44 -2.60
N ALA A 433 -9.64 -8.51 -3.05
CA ALA A 433 -8.57 -9.19 -2.31
C ALA A 433 -7.33 -8.30 -2.11
N ILE A 434 -6.93 -7.53 -3.13
CA ILE A 434 -5.83 -6.55 -3.03
C ILE A 434 -6.16 -5.51 -1.97
N ILE A 435 -7.40 -5.01 -1.97
CA ILE A 435 -7.80 -3.96 -1.04
C ILE A 435 -7.89 -4.51 0.40
N LEU A 436 -8.51 -5.66 0.62
CA LEU A 436 -8.49 -6.34 1.93
C LEU A 436 -7.06 -6.62 2.41
N GLY A 437 -6.17 -7.06 1.51
CA GLY A 437 -4.75 -7.26 1.81
C GLY A 437 -4.05 -5.96 2.22
N SER A 438 -4.38 -4.84 1.58
CA SER A 438 -3.84 -3.52 1.94
C SER A 438 -4.32 -3.03 3.31
N ILE A 439 -5.59 -3.27 3.65
CA ILE A 439 -6.18 -2.96 4.96
C ILE A 439 -5.49 -3.80 6.04
N GLY A 440 -5.37 -5.12 5.84
CA GLY A 440 -4.69 -6.01 6.77
C GLY A 440 -3.23 -5.62 7.01
N LEU A 441 -2.54 -5.10 5.99
CA LEU A 441 -1.18 -4.59 6.12
C LEU A 441 -1.09 -3.32 6.96
N ALA A 442 -2.07 -2.41 6.80
CA ALA A 442 -2.17 -1.20 7.61
C ALA A 442 -2.45 -1.53 9.09
N ASP A 443 -3.37 -2.46 9.35
CA ASP A 443 -3.67 -2.92 10.71
C ASP A 443 -2.46 -3.62 11.35
N ARG A 444 -1.72 -4.45 10.59
CA ARG A 444 -0.50 -5.08 11.10
C ARG A 444 0.58 -4.05 11.45
N ARG A 445 0.69 -2.94 10.71
CA ARG A 445 1.60 -1.84 11.04
C ARG A 445 1.25 -1.20 12.39
N GLU A 446 -0.04 -0.91 12.65
CA GLU A 446 -0.49 -0.37 13.95
C GLU A 446 -0.21 -1.35 15.09
N MET A 447 -0.44 -2.64 14.86
CA MET A 447 -0.11 -3.68 15.83
C MET A 447 1.39 -3.70 16.18
N LEU A 448 2.27 -3.54 15.18
CA LEU A 448 3.72 -3.45 15.41
C LEU A 448 4.12 -2.23 16.23
N ILE A 449 3.45 -1.08 16.04
CA ILE A 449 3.69 0.13 16.84
C ILE A 449 3.31 -0.13 18.31
N ALA A 450 2.14 -0.72 18.55
CA ALA A 450 1.67 -1.04 19.90
C ALA A 450 2.51 -2.13 20.58
N GLU A 451 2.95 -3.15 19.84
CA GLU A 451 3.92 -4.16 20.31
C GLU A 451 5.25 -3.51 20.70
N ALA A 452 5.81 -2.63 19.86
CA ALA A 452 7.08 -1.96 20.13
C ALA A 452 7.05 -1.15 21.44
N GLY A 453 5.97 -0.42 21.70
CA GLY A 453 5.79 0.33 22.94
C GLY A 453 5.72 -0.58 24.18
N ARG A 454 4.90 -1.64 24.14
CA ARG A 454 4.78 -2.63 25.23
C ARG A 454 6.10 -3.35 25.50
N ASP A 455 6.75 -3.84 24.46
CA ASP A 455 8.03 -4.54 24.54
C ASP A 455 9.14 -3.63 25.09
N GLY A 456 9.17 -2.37 24.64
CA GLY A 456 10.09 -1.36 25.14
C GLY A 456 9.90 -1.15 26.65
N LEU A 457 8.65 -0.94 27.10
CA LEU A 457 8.34 -0.78 28.52
C LEU A 457 8.72 -2.01 29.36
N ALA A 458 8.50 -3.23 28.84
CA ALA A 458 8.89 -4.47 29.49
C ALA A 458 10.42 -4.57 29.66
N ARG A 459 11.19 -4.29 28.59
CA ARG A 459 12.67 -4.24 28.65
C ARG A 459 13.18 -3.21 29.65
N LEU A 460 12.59 -2.01 29.66
CA LEU A 460 12.99 -0.96 30.61
C LEU A 460 12.63 -1.32 32.05
N SER A 461 11.49 -1.96 32.28
CA SER A 461 11.09 -2.43 33.62
C SER A 461 11.99 -3.56 34.12
N GLN A 462 12.42 -4.46 33.24
CA GLN A 462 13.41 -5.48 33.59
C GLN A 462 14.77 -4.87 33.96
N ALA A 463 15.18 -3.80 33.26
CA ALA A 463 16.39 -3.05 33.62
C ALA A 463 16.25 -2.37 34.99
N GLU A 464 15.07 -1.91 35.39
CA GLU A 464 14.85 -1.35 36.74
C GLU A 464 14.95 -2.43 37.82
N VAL A 465 14.44 -3.64 37.59
CA VAL A 465 14.56 -4.78 38.53
C VAL A 465 16.02 -5.18 38.78
N GLY A 466 16.93 -4.91 37.82
CA GLY A 466 18.37 -5.12 37.98
C GLY A 466 18.97 -4.38 39.19
N TYR A 467 18.44 -3.20 39.53
CA TYR A 467 18.84 -2.44 40.71
C TYR A 467 18.48 -3.15 42.02
N THR A 468 17.31 -3.80 42.11
CA THR A 468 16.89 -4.55 43.30
C THR A 468 17.91 -5.62 43.68
N ARG A 469 18.61 -6.23 42.70
CA ARG A 469 19.69 -7.18 42.96
C ARG A 469 20.88 -6.53 43.68
N GLN A 470 21.20 -5.28 43.36
CA GLN A 470 22.30 -4.55 44.02
C GLN A 470 21.94 -4.20 45.48
N VAL A 471 20.69 -3.81 45.75
CA VAL A 471 20.20 -3.61 47.12
C VAL A 471 20.27 -4.90 47.92
N GLU A 472 19.88 -6.03 47.32
CA GLU A 472 19.99 -7.33 47.98
C GLU A 472 21.45 -7.76 48.19
N GLN A 473 22.36 -7.43 47.27
CA GLN A 473 23.79 -7.64 47.49
C GLN A 473 24.31 -6.83 48.68
N PHE A 474 23.94 -5.55 48.79
CA PHE A 474 24.25 -4.72 49.96
C PHE A 474 23.70 -5.33 51.26
N ARG A 475 22.47 -5.84 51.23
CA ARG A 475 21.86 -6.53 52.37
C ARG A 475 22.66 -7.76 52.78
N ARG A 476 23.06 -8.61 51.83
CA ARG A 476 23.86 -9.83 52.10
C ARG A 476 25.22 -9.49 52.71
N ILE A 477 25.91 -8.47 52.17
CA ILE A 477 27.19 -8.00 52.70
C ILE A 477 27.01 -7.49 54.13
N SER A 478 25.97 -6.68 54.38
CA SER A 478 25.70 -6.11 55.71
C SER A 478 25.37 -7.19 56.76
N LEU A 479 24.55 -8.19 56.39
CA LEU A 479 24.29 -9.35 57.25
C LEU A 479 25.55 -10.19 57.48
N GLY A 480 26.36 -10.41 56.44
CA GLY A 480 27.63 -11.12 56.54
C GLY A 480 28.60 -10.44 57.50
N LEU A 481 28.71 -9.11 57.46
CA LEU A 481 29.51 -8.34 58.41
C LEU A 481 28.96 -8.46 59.83
N ARG A 482 27.65 -8.35 60.02
CA ARG A 482 26.99 -8.48 61.34
C ARG A 482 27.23 -9.85 62.00
N PHE A 483 27.21 -10.93 61.22
CA PHE A 483 27.40 -12.29 61.72
C PHE A 483 28.87 -12.74 61.71
N SER A 484 29.78 -11.90 61.23
CA SER A 484 31.21 -12.20 61.18
C SER A 484 31.81 -12.30 62.58
N PRO A 485 32.63 -13.33 62.86
CA PRO A 485 33.43 -13.40 64.08
C PRO A 485 34.32 -12.16 64.26
N LEU A 486 34.77 -11.53 63.16
CA LEU A 486 35.62 -10.33 63.23
C LEU A 486 34.95 -9.14 63.94
N VAL A 487 33.62 -9.01 63.82
CA VAL A 487 32.84 -7.94 64.45
C VAL A 487 32.44 -8.30 65.87
N ARG A 488 32.04 -9.56 66.09
CA ARG A 488 31.64 -10.06 67.42
C ARG A 488 32.80 -10.09 68.41
N ASP A 489 33.97 -10.53 67.94
CA ASP A 489 35.18 -10.70 68.75
C ASP A 489 36.10 -9.46 68.71
N LEU A 490 35.65 -8.37 68.06
CA LEU A 490 36.40 -7.11 67.90
C LEU A 490 37.83 -7.30 67.37
N ARG A 491 38.01 -8.14 66.35
CA ARG A 491 39.31 -8.30 65.65
C ARG A 491 39.53 -7.13 64.68
N LEU A 492 39.81 -5.94 65.22
CA LEU A 492 39.77 -4.67 64.49
C LEU A 492 40.76 -4.60 63.31
N ASP A 493 41.97 -5.16 63.43
CA ASP A 493 42.98 -5.11 62.35
C ASP A 493 42.57 -5.95 61.12
N ASP A 494 42.03 -7.15 61.36
CA ASP A 494 41.52 -8.03 60.31
C ASP A 494 40.25 -7.47 59.68
N LEU A 495 39.37 -6.92 60.53
CA LEU A 495 38.15 -6.24 60.12
C LEU A 495 38.47 -5.03 59.23
N GLY A 496 39.42 -4.19 59.61
CA GLY A 496 39.85 -3.02 58.85
C GLY A 496 40.27 -3.41 57.42
N ARG A 497 41.09 -4.45 57.26
CA ARG A 497 41.51 -4.95 55.93
C ARG A 497 40.36 -5.47 55.06
N VAL A 498 39.30 -6.02 55.66
CA VAL A 498 38.09 -6.46 54.95
C VAL A 498 37.23 -5.27 54.56
N ILE A 499 36.99 -4.35 55.50
CA ILE A 499 36.22 -3.14 55.25
C ILE A 499 36.88 -2.27 54.18
N ASP A 500 38.20 -2.07 54.24
CA ASP A 500 38.94 -1.33 53.20
C ASP A 500 38.82 -1.96 51.81
N ARG A 501 38.77 -3.30 51.73
CA ARG A 501 38.52 -3.99 50.46
C ARG A 501 37.10 -3.74 49.96
N LEU A 502 36.09 -3.77 50.85
CA LEU A 502 34.69 -3.53 50.49
C LEU A 502 34.45 -2.06 50.09
N VAL A 503 35.09 -1.11 50.77
CA VAL A 503 35.05 0.32 50.43
C VAL A 503 35.73 0.57 49.09
N ARG A 504 36.93 0.02 48.85
CA ARG A 504 37.60 0.10 47.54
C ARG A 504 36.81 -0.54 46.41
N ALA A 505 36.06 -1.61 46.69
CA ALA A 505 35.17 -2.26 45.73
C ALA A 505 33.82 -1.54 45.55
N ASN A 506 33.60 -0.40 46.21
CA ASN A 506 32.35 0.36 46.19
C ASN A 506 31.11 -0.46 46.63
N ALA A 507 31.31 -1.42 47.54
CA ALA A 507 30.25 -2.29 48.04
C ALA A 507 29.53 -1.71 49.27
N ILE A 508 30.25 -0.93 50.07
CA ILE A 508 29.76 -0.16 51.23
C ILE A 508 30.53 1.16 51.30
N GLN A 509 29.97 2.20 51.91
CA GLN A 509 30.65 3.48 52.09
C GLN A 509 31.06 3.71 53.54
N ARG A 510 30.19 3.38 54.49
CA ARG A 510 30.45 3.54 55.92
C ARG A 510 30.08 2.28 56.67
N PHE A 511 30.93 1.92 57.62
CA PHE A 511 30.73 0.83 58.55
C PHE A 511 31.05 1.30 59.96
N GLU A 512 30.15 1.03 60.91
CA GLU A 512 30.31 1.45 62.31
C GLU A 512 30.02 0.33 63.28
N ILE A 513 30.82 0.28 64.35
CA ILE A 513 30.61 -0.55 65.53
C ILE A 513 30.62 0.37 66.75
N ARG A 514 29.65 0.18 67.65
CA ARG A 514 29.53 0.95 68.89
C ARG A 514 29.39 0.06 70.11
N ASP A 515 29.83 0.58 71.25
CA ASP A 515 29.70 -0.05 72.56
C ASP A 515 28.28 0.14 73.13
N PRO A 516 27.93 -0.49 74.27
CA PRO A 516 26.60 -0.34 74.87
C PRO A 516 26.23 1.10 75.27
N GLN A 517 27.20 1.98 75.51
CA GLN A 517 26.99 3.40 75.79
C GLN A 517 26.83 4.25 74.51
N GLY A 518 26.85 3.61 73.34
CA GLY A 518 26.74 4.24 72.03
C GLY A 518 28.00 4.97 71.58
N LYS A 519 29.15 4.78 72.25
CA LYS A 519 30.44 5.32 71.84
C LYS A 519 31.03 4.46 70.72
N THR A 520 31.65 5.11 69.74
CA THR A 520 32.24 4.44 68.57
C THR A 520 33.47 3.62 68.95
N ILE A 521 33.42 2.32 68.65
CA ILE A 521 34.56 1.37 68.76
C ILE A 521 35.35 1.35 67.46
N PHE A 522 34.64 1.30 66.32
CA PHE A 522 35.22 1.29 64.99
C PHE A 522 34.32 2.11 64.07
N THR A 523 34.92 2.95 63.24
CA THR A 523 34.22 3.63 62.16
C THR A 523 35.17 3.85 61.00
N THR A 524 34.64 3.80 59.79
CA THR A 524 35.34 4.26 58.58
C THR A 524 35.28 5.77 58.39
N ASP A 525 34.38 6.47 59.10
CA ASP A 525 34.27 7.94 59.03
C ASP A 525 35.29 8.61 59.95
N ASP A 526 35.77 9.79 59.56
CA ASP A 526 36.67 10.58 60.39
C ASP A 526 35.89 11.18 61.59
N PRO A 527 36.25 10.85 62.84
CA PRO A 527 35.51 11.28 64.04
C PRO A 527 35.51 12.81 64.24
N GLU A 528 36.43 13.55 63.61
CA GLU A 528 36.54 15.02 63.73
C GLU A 528 35.58 15.77 62.78
N VAL A 529 34.84 15.07 61.92
CA VAL A 529 33.87 15.68 60.98
C VAL A 529 32.46 15.67 61.60
N HIS A 530 32.14 16.70 62.38
CA HIS A 530 31.01 16.77 63.34
C HIS A 530 29.55 16.71 62.84
N GLY A 531 29.27 16.67 61.53
CA GLY A 531 27.87 16.85 61.03
C GLY A 531 26.95 15.62 61.08
N VAL A 532 27.49 14.40 60.99
CA VAL A 532 26.69 13.15 60.88
C VAL A 532 26.80 12.30 62.15
N THR A 533 27.84 12.52 62.95
CA THR A 533 28.19 11.74 64.14
C THR A 533 27.12 11.91 65.22
N HIS A 534 26.75 13.13 65.59
CA HIS A 534 25.79 13.39 66.68
C HIS A 534 24.40 12.74 66.48
N ALA A 535 23.82 12.83 65.28
CA ALA A 535 22.50 12.22 65.00
C ALA A 535 22.58 10.68 64.99
N THR A 536 23.69 10.12 64.50
CA THR A 536 23.93 8.67 64.51
C THR A 536 24.19 8.17 65.93
N ASP A 537 24.89 8.98 66.75
CA ASP A 537 25.14 8.72 68.16
C ASP A 537 23.83 8.60 68.94
N MET A 538 22.97 9.62 68.83
CA MET A 538 21.63 9.61 69.44
C MET A 538 20.79 8.41 68.97
N PHE A 539 20.75 8.17 67.65
CA PHE A 539 20.01 7.04 67.08
C PHE A 539 20.50 5.70 67.63
N SER A 540 21.81 5.48 67.69
CA SER A 540 22.41 4.22 68.15
C SER A 540 22.08 3.91 69.61
N ARG A 541 22.07 4.92 70.48
CA ARG A 541 21.71 4.77 71.91
C ARG A 541 20.25 4.35 72.08
N VAL A 542 19.34 5.04 71.39
CA VAL A 542 17.91 4.70 71.41
C VAL A 542 17.67 3.30 70.81
N ALA A 543 18.39 2.95 69.73
CA ALA A 543 18.32 1.64 69.10
C ALA A 543 18.80 0.51 70.03
N ILE A 544 19.93 0.68 70.72
CA ILE A 544 20.47 -0.29 71.69
C ILE A 544 19.50 -0.46 72.86
N ARG A 545 18.99 0.64 73.45
CA ARG A 545 18.04 0.58 74.56
C ARG A 545 16.78 -0.21 74.20
N ARG A 546 16.29 -0.05 72.99
CA ARG A 546 15.08 -0.73 72.52
C ARG A 546 15.33 -2.19 72.11
N ALA A 547 16.41 -2.47 71.38
CA ALA A 547 16.65 -3.78 70.75
C ALA A 547 17.54 -4.71 71.59
N ALA A 548 18.33 -4.17 72.53
CA ALA A 548 19.24 -4.92 73.39
C ALA A 548 19.37 -4.26 74.78
N PRO A 549 18.26 -4.08 75.53
CA PRO A 549 18.26 -3.40 76.84
C PRO A 549 19.18 -4.08 77.86
N ASN A 550 19.32 -5.40 77.77
CA ASN A 550 20.23 -6.21 78.59
C ASN A 550 21.71 -5.82 78.47
N ARG A 551 22.10 -5.08 77.43
CA ARG A 551 23.47 -4.62 77.20
C ARG A 551 23.83 -3.36 78.00
N LEU A 552 22.85 -2.60 78.49
CA LEU A 552 23.05 -1.30 79.17
C LEU A 552 23.43 -1.42 80.65
N GLY A 553 23.40 -2.62 81.24
CA GLY A 553 23.80 -2.87 82.63
C GLY A 553 23.00 -2.03 83.65
N ALA A 554 23.69 -1.48 84.66
CA ALA A 554 23.07 -0.63 85.70
C ALA A 554 22.66 0.78 85.22
N ASN A 555 22.89 1.13 83.95
CA ASN A 555 22.58 2.44 83.37
C ASN A 555 21.25 2.46 82.57
N VAL A 556 20.45 1.39 82.63
CA VAL A 556 19.14 1.33 81.94
C VAL A 556 18.20 2.47 82.38
N ASP A 557 18.25 2.87 83.66
CA ASP A 557 17.33 3.84 84.26
C ASP A 557 17.84 5.30 84.27
N LYS A 558 19.10 5.55 83.88
CA LYS A 558 19.65 6.92 83.78
C LYS A 558 19.42 7.47 82.36
N VAL A 559 18.32 8.19 82.18
CA VAL A 559 18.01 8.89 80.93
C VAL A 559 18.49 10.34 81.01
N SER A 560 19.33 10.79 80.09
CA SER A 560 19.74 12.21 80.04
C SER A 560 18.64 13.08 79.39
N ALA A 561 18.62 14.39 79.70
CA ALA A 561 17.68 15.33 79.08
C ALA A 561 17.83 15.41 77.55
N GLU A 562 19.07 15.26 77.04
CA GLU A 562 19.36 15.18 75.60
C GLU A 562 18.78 13.91 74.97
N GLU A 563 18.77 12.78 75.70
CA GLU A 563 18.21 11.51 75.22
C GLU A 563 16.68 11.50 75.16
N LEU A 564 15.99 12.18 76.08
CA LEU A 564 14.52 12.37 76.00
C LEU A 564 14.12 13.25 74.80
N LEU A 565 14.89 14.31 74.53
CA LEU A 565 14.70 15.14 73.34
C LEU A 565 15.00 14.37 72.05
N ALA A 566 16.02 13.51 72.07
CA ALA A 566 16.35 12.62 70.97
C ALA A 566 15.24 11.58 70.70
N GLU A 567 14.66 10.98 71.73
CA GLU A 567 13.49 10.09 71.60
C GLU A 567 12.31 10.85 71.00
N GLY A 568 12.04 12.08 71.45
CA GLY A 568 11.01 12.95 70.87
C GLY A 568 11.26 13.29 69.39
N PHE A 569 12.51 13.50 68.98
CA PHE A 569 12.89 13.77 67.59
C PHE A 569 12.78 12.51 66.71
N VAL A 570 13.24 11.36 67.21
CA VAL A 570 13.24 10.08 66.50
C VAL A 570 11.83 9.47 66.42
N ALA A 571 10.94 9.81 67.37
CA ALA A 571 9.55 9.36 67.39
C ALA A 571 8.66 10.06 66.35
N ARG A 572 9.05 11.23 65.82
CA ARG A 572 8.26 11.92 64.81
C ARG A 572 8.21 11.11 63.50
N GLU A 573 7.01 10.99 62.93
CA GLU A 573 6.80 10.22 61.69
C GLU A 573 7.22 10.98 60.42
N ASP A 574 7.39 12.30 60.51
CA ASP A 574 7.80 13.20 59.41
C ASP A 574 9.18 12.88 58.83
N VAL A 575 10.12 12.44 59.68
CA VAL A 575 11.48 12.05 59.26
C VAL A 575 11.60 10.55 58.98
N GLY A 576 10.61 9.72 59.33
CA GLY A 576 10.62 8.26 59.09
C GLY A 576 11.56 7.43 59.97
N LEU A 577 12.28 8.05 60.91
CA LEU A 577 13.21 7.39 61.83
C LEU A 577 12.51 6.41 62.80
N SER A 578 11.26 6.71 63.19
CA SER A 578 10.42 5.84 64.03
C SER A 578 10.12 4.50 63.35
N ALA A 579 9.91 4.48 62.02
CA ALA A 579 9.72 3.24 61.27
C ALA A 579 11.02 2.43 61.18
N LEU A 580 12.15 3.13 60.99
CA LEU A 580 13.48 2.54 60.89
C LEU A 580 13.89 1.82 62.19
N LEU A 581 13.54 2.36 63.36
CA LEU A 581 13.77 1.73 64.68
C LEU A 581 12.97 0.43 64.92
N ARG A 582 11.79 0.27 64.28
CA ARG A 582 10.90 -0.88 64.54
C ARG A 582 11.34 -2.15 63.82
N GLN A 583 12.13 -2.05 62.74
CA GLN A 583 12.55 -3.20 61.93
C GLN A 583 14.09 -3.23 61.78
N PRO A 584 14.83 -3.74 62.79
CA PRO A 584 16.26 -4.01 62.64
C PRO A 584 16.51 -5.09 61.56
N ARG A 585 17.76 -5.21 61.08
CA ARG A 585 18.20 -6.22 60.08
C ARG A 585 17.57 -6.08 58.68
N LYS A 586 16.90 -4.96 58.42
CA LYS A 586 16.36 -4.60 57.11
C LYS A 586 17.21 -3.48 56.50
N VAL A 587 17.32 -3.48 55.17
CA VAL A 587 17.90 -2.34 54.44
C VAL A 587 16.81 -1.29 54.27
N TRP A 588 17.06 -0.12 54.82
CA TRP A 588 16.21 1.04 54.69
C TRP A 588 16.76 1.96 53.62
N LEU A 589 15.88 2.43 52.72
CA LEU A 589 16.18 3.55 51.86
C LEU A 589 15.75 4.82 52.60
N PHE A 590 16.71 5.65 52.98
CA PHE A 590 16.47 6.81 53.80
C PHE A 590 17.13 8.06 53.19
N ARG A 591 16.49 9.22 53.26
CA ARG A 591 17.00 10.46 52.65
C ARG A 591 17.58 11.40 53.71
N MET A 592 18.89 11.28 53.98
CA MET A 592 19.66 12.24 54.79
C MET A 592 20.31 13.27 53.86
N GLY A 593 19.90 14.54 53.96
CA GLY A 593 20.50 15.61 53.15
C GLY A 593 20.15 15.52 51.65
N THR A 594 21.15 15.67 50.79
CA THR A 594 20.98 15.89 49.34
C THR A 594 20.84 14.62 48.51
N SER A 595 21.17 13.44 49.05
CA SER A 595 21.12 12.17 48.32
C SER A 595 20.64 11.03 49.23
N PRO A 596 19.75 10.15 48.74
CA PRO A 596 19.28 9.03 49.53
C PRO A 596 20.38 7.98 49.72
N CYS A 597 20.36 7.31 50.86
CA CYS A 597 21.30 6.26 51.23
C CYS A 597 20.57 4.98 51.62
N LEU A 598 21.22 3.85 51.33
CA LEU A 598 20.90 2.56 51.90
C LEU A 598 21.49 2.52 53.31
N TRP A 599 20.67 2.17 54.30
CA TRP A 599 21.07 2.05 55.69
C TRP A 599 20.62 0.70 56.25
N PHE A 600 21.60 -0.08 56.70
CA PHE A 600 21.38 -1.30 57.48
C PHE A 600 21.86 -1.06 58.91
N TRP A 601 21.13 -1.56 59.89
CA TRP A 601 21.56 -1.55 61.29
C TRP A 601 21.03 -2.78 62.06
N ASP A 602 21.75 -3.17 63.11
CA ASP A 602 21.31 -4.19 64.07
C ASP A 602 21.97 -3.97 65.43
N ALA A 603 21.37 -4.54 66.48
CA ALA A 603 21.95 -4.64 67.81
C ALA A 603 22.33 -6.10 68.13
N TYR A 604 23.17 -6.29 69.17
CA TYR A 604 23.63 -7.60 69.62
C TYR A 604 23.04 -7.96 71.00
N PRO A 605 21.74 -8.26 71.12
CA PRO A 605 21.17 -8.70 72.39
C PRO A 605 21.73 -10.04 72.87
N GLU A 606 22.24 -10.87 71.94
CA GLU A 606 22.75 -12.21 72.25
C GLU A 606 24.14 -12.22 72.92
N LEU A 607 24.86 -11.10 72.93
CA LEU A 607 26.20 -11.02 73.54
C LEU A 607 26.12 -10.72 75.05
N PRO A 608 26.94 -11.39 75.89
CA PRO A 608 26.80 -11.33 77.34
C PRO A 608 27.06 -9.93 77.93
N PRO A 609 26.36 -9.51 79.00
CA PRO A 609 26.46 -8.15 79.58
C PRO A 609 27.83 -7.81 80.18
N SER A 610 28.60 -8.83 80.60
CA SER A 610 29.94 -8.66 81.18
C SER A 610 30.98 -8.12 80.20
N ALA A 611 30.68 -8.13 78.90
CA ALA A 611 31.51 -7.57 77.85
C ALA A 611 31.12 -6.10 77.58
N ALA A 612 31.24 -5.24 78.59
CA ALA A 612 30.89 -3.81 78.50
C ALA A 612 31.66 -3.06 77.40
N SER A 613 32.77 -3.61 76.90
CA SER A 613 33.57 -3.07 75.80
C SER A 613 33.36 -3.80 74.45
N SER A 614 32.40 -4.74 74.35
CA SER A 614 32.11 -5.46 73.09
C SER A 614 31.04 -4.78 72.22
N ALA A 615 30.99 -5.14 70.94
CA ALA A 615 30.03 -4.61 69.98
C ALA A 615 28.58 -4.73 70.49
N ALA A 616 27.87 -3.61 70.63
CA ALA A 616 26.46 -3.57 70.99
C ALA A 616 25.57 -3.18 69.80
N PHE A 617 26.13 -2.41 68.86
CA PHE A 617 25.43 -1.92 67.68
C PHE A 617 26.34 -1.96 66.46
N VAL A 618 25.77 -2.32 65.30
CA VAL A 618 26.42 -2.23 63.99
C VAL A 618 25.55 -1.46 63.02
N ALA A 619 26.17 -0.60 62.23
CA ALA A 619 25.52 0.05 61.10
C ALA A 619 26.39 0.01 59.85
N VAL A 620 25.73 -0.18 58.71
CA VAL A 620 26.34 -0.11 57.38
C VAL A 620 25.54 0.88 56.55
N THR A 621 26.20 1.84 55.91
CA THR A 621 25.54 2.75 54.97
C THR A 621 26.24 2.78 53.62
N HIS A 622 25.45 3.03 52.59
CA HIS A 622 25.93 3.19 51.22
C HIS A 622 25.07 4.21 50.48
N GLN A 623 25.67 5.15 49.75
CA GLN A 623 24.92 6.12 48.97
C GLN A 623 24.23 5.45 47.78
N LEU A 624 22.93 5.72 47.62
CA LEU A 624 22.14 5.09 46.57
C LEU A 624 22.60 5.53 45.17
N GLU A 625 23.04 6.79 45.03
CA GLU A 625 23.63 7.32 43.80
C GLU A 625 24.77 6.41 43.29
N TRP A 626 25.65 5.94 44.19
CA TRP A 626 26.83 5.15 43.82
C TRP A 626 26.45 3.75 43.35
N VAL A 627 25.43 3.16 43.99
CA VAL A 627 24.88 1.85 43.59
C VAL A 627 24.29 1.93 42.17
N TYR A 628 23.54 3.00 41.87
CA TYR A 628 22.99 3.21 40.54
C TYR A 628 24.05 3.53 39.49
N GLU A 629 25.02 4.41 39.79
CA GLU A 629 26.10 4.73 38.86
C GLU A 629 26.88 3.46 38.47
N GLU A 630 27.17 2.58 39.43
CA GLU A 630 27.86 1.32 39.19
C GLU A 630 27.01 0.32 38.38
N TYR A 631 25.71 0.22 38.70
CA TYR A 631 24.76 -0.58 37.94
C TYR A 631 24.67 -0.12 36.47
N VAL A 632 24.50 1.19 36.26
CA VAL A 632 24.40 1.79 34.92
C VAL A 632 25.72 1.64 34.18
N ARG A 633 26.86 1.82 34.84
CA ARG A 633 28.19 1.60 34.24
C ARG A 633 28.37 0.15 33.77
N LYS A 634 28.02 -0.84 34.60
CA LYS A 634 28.11 -2.26 34.24
C LYS A 634 27.16 -2.67 33.12
N THR A 635 25.93 -2.14 33.14
CA THR A 635 24.85 -2.60 32.26
C THR A 635 24.78 -1.82 30.93
N PHE A 636 25.09 -0.53 30.94
CA PHE A 636 24.94 0.39 29.81
C PHE A 636 26.23 1.12 29.41
N GLY A 637 27.34 0.90 30.13
CA GLY A 637 28.60 1.63 29.92
C GLY A 637 29.47 1.15 28.75
N HIS A 638 29.10 0.07 28.08
CA HIS A 638 29.87 -0.47 26.95
C HIS A 638 29.60 0.35 25.68
N ALA A 639 30.65 0.79 24.99
CA ALA A 639 30.53 1.49 23.73
C ALA A 639 29.94 0.56 22.65
N VAL A 640 28.97 1.06 21.89
CA VAL A 640 28.29 0.29 20.83
C VAL A 640 28.69 0.90 19.48
N ALA A 641 29.12 0.06 18.53
CA ALA A 641 29.53 0.50 17.19
C ALA A 641 28.35 0.96 16.31
N THR A 642 27.13 0.52 16.64
CA THR A 642 25.88 0.85 15.96
C THR A 642 25.00 1.75 16.83
N ALA A 643 23.95 2.35 16.24
CA ALA A 643 22.99 3.17 16.98
C ALA A 643 22.45 2.40 18.20
N PRO A 644 22.52 2.97 19.42
CA PRO A 644 22.18 2.23 20.62
C PRO A 644 20.69 1.89 20.64
N THR A 645 20.38 0.60 20.78
CA THR A 645 18.99 0.13 20.94
C THR A 645 18.43 0.43 22.33
N ARG A 646 19.31 0.63 23.31
CA ARG A 646 18.99 0.99 24.69
C ARG A 646 20.02 1.97 25.18
N LEU A 647 19.55 3.01 25.87
CA LEU A 647 20.42 3.98 26.51
C LEU A 647 19.84 4.42 27.84
N VAL A 648 20.73 4.82 28.73
CA VAL A 648 20.37 5.52 29.97
C VAL A 648 20.80 6.96 29.83
N VAL A 649 19.89 7.86 30.14
CA VAL A 649 20.19 9.27 30.31
C VAL A 649 20.32 9.53 31.80
N GLU A 650 21.56 9.71 32.25
CA GLU A 650 21.87 10.28 33.54
C GLU A 650 21.54 11.77 33.47
N LEU A 651 20.48 12.18 34.15
CA LEU A 651 20.14 13.57 34.38
C LEU A 651 20.88 14.01 35.64
N GLY A 652 21.62 15.12 35.55
CA GLY A 652 21.93 15.90 36.74
C GLY A 652 20.63 16.29 37.46
N LEU A 653 20.70 16.60 38.76
CA LEU A 653 19.51 17.00 39.51
C LEU A 653 18.78 18.15 38.77
N ASP A 654 17.51 17.88 38.40
CA ASP A 654 16.53 18.68 37.63
C ASP A 654 16.78 18.93 36.13
N SER A 655 17.39 17.95 35.44
CA SER A 655 17.23 17.74 33.98
C SER A 655 18.03 18.62 33.01
N ALA A 656 19.07 19.33 33.47
CA ALA A 656 19.89 20.21 32.59
C ALA A 656 21.07 19.56 31.90
N ASN A 657 21.80 18.77 32.69
CA ASN A 657 23.07 18.20 32.35
C ASN A 657 22.78 16.73 32.13
N PHE A 658 22.70 16.32 30.88
CA PHE A 658 22.48 14.92 30.54
C PHE A 658 23.82 14.28 30.17
N ARG A 659 24.07 13.11 30.72
CA ARG A 659 25.10 12.18 30.25
C ARG A 659 24.40 10.94 29.76
N THR A 660 24.61 10.60 28.50
CA THR A 660 24.05 9.40 27.91
C THR A 660 25.04 8.26 28.05
N ARG A 661 24.53 7.06 28.34
CA ARG A 661 25.33 5.82 28.36
C ARG A 661 24.60 4.78 27.49
N PRO A 662 25.17 4.36 26.35
CA PRO A 662 26.45 4.82 25.78
C PRO A 662 26.42 6.30 25.35
N GLY A 663 27.60 6.94 25.31
CA GLY A 663 27.73 8.37 25.03
C GLY A 663 27.31 8.76 23.62
N LEU A 664 26.29 9.62 23.51
CA LEU A 664 25.81 10.19 22.26
C LEU A 664 26.65 11.41 21.87
N ARG A 665 27.12 11.47 20.62
CA ARG A 665 27.87 12.61 20.05
C ARG A 665 27.09 13.21 18.87
N GLY A 666 27.24 14.52 18.67
CA GLY A 666 26.70 15.26 17.52
C GLY A 666 25.35 15.96 17.76
N PRO A 667 25.04 17.00 16.98
CA PRO A 667 23.74 17.68 17.01
C PRO A 667 22.64 16.77 16.43
N GLY A 668 21.46 16.77 17.04
CA GLY A 668 20.28 16.02 16.55
C GLY A 668 19.58 15.12 17.57
N TRP A 669 20.12 14.99 18.80
CA TRP A 669 19.48 14.23 19.90
C TRP A 669 18.50 15.06 20.74
N SER A 670 18.25 16.33 20.40
CA SER A 670 17.36 17.20 21.17
C SER A 670 15.92 16.66 21.32
N PRO A 671 15.29 16.02 20.31
CA PRO A 671 13.93 15.48 20.49
C PRO A 671 13.88 14.38 21.56
N LEU A 672 14.90 13.51 21.59
CA LEU A 672 15.04 12.48 22.62
C LEU A 672 15.19 13.12 24.01
N LEU A 673 16.02 14.15 24.13
CA LEU A 673 16.29 14.83 25.39
C LEU A 673 15.06 15.58 25.92
N HIS A 674 14.28 16.21 25.04
CA HIS A 674 13.02 16.84 25.43
C HIS A 674 12.02 15.81 25.96
N ALA A 675 11.87 14.67 25.29
CA ALA A 675 11.03 13.57 25.75
C ALA A 675 11.50 13.00 27.10
N VAL A 676 12.82 12.88 27.29
CA VAL A 676 13.45 12.47 28.56
C VAL A 676 13.12 13.45 29.69
N THR A 677 13.29 14.75 29.47
CA THR A 677 12.98 15.77 30.48
C THR A 677 11.49 15.78 30.83
N ARG A 678 10.59 15.69 29.83
CA ARG A 678 9.14 15.61 30.12
C ARG A 678 8.77 14.35 30.90
N SER A 679 9.32 13.20 30.52
CA SER A 679 9.10 11.94 31.23
C SER A 679 9.53 12.07 32.70
N GLN A 680 10.66 12.72 32.95
CA GLN A 680 11.17 12.98 34.30
C GLN A 680 10.28 13.93 35.11
N GLU A 681 9.91 15.09 34.55
CA GLU A 681 9.08 16.10 35.22
C GLU A 681 7.68 15.56 35.55
N THR A 682 7.08 14.80 34.63
CA THR A 682 5.75 14.21 34.82
C THR A 682 5.78 12.93 35.65
N GLY A 683 6.94 12.25 35.72
CA GLY A 683 7.07 10.92 36.30
C GLY A 683 6.32 9.82 35.53
N ARG A 684 5.96 10.06 34.26
CA ARG A 684 5.20 9.13 33.41
C ARG A 684 6.06 8.54 32.31
N VAL A 685 5.70 7.33 31.88
CA VAL A 685 6.29 6.68 30.70
C VAL A 685 5.79 7.38 29.44
N LEU A 686 6.69 7.66 28.50
CA LEU A 686 6.35 8.22 27.20
C LEU A 686 6.73 7.25 26.09
N PHE A 687 5.89 7.19 25.05
CA PHE A 687 6.16 6.45 23.83
C PHE A 687 5.96 7.39 22.63
N ARG A 688 6.99 7.56 21.81
CA ARG A 688 7.00 8.53 20.70
C ARG A 688 7.74 7.98 19.48
N GLU A 689 7.31 8.41 18.30
CA GLU A 689 8.13 8.30 17.09
C GLU A 689 8.98 9.56 16.97
N LEU A 690 10.31 9.41 16.92
CA LEU A 690 11.26 10.51 16.86
C LEU A 690 12.22 10.32 15.66
N ASP A 691 12.47 11.41 14.94
CA ASP A 691 13.55 11.50 13.96
C ASP A 691 14.87 11.78 14.71
N LEU A 692 15.82 10.85 14.61
CA LEU A 692 17.13 10.92 15.25
C LEU A 692 18.24 10.84 14.17
N PRO A 693 19.51 11.18 14.47
CA PRO A 693 20.58 11.22 13.46
C PRO A 693 20.77 9.91 12.68
N SER A 694 20.45 8.78 13.30
CA SER A 694 20.54 7.44 12.71
C SER A 694 19.26 6.94 12.02
N GLY A 695 18.24 7.80 11.85
CA GLY A 695 16.95 7.48 11.23
C GLY A 695 15.76 7.66 12.17
N ARG A 696 14.60 7.09 11.79
CA ARG A 696 13.38 7.10 12.60
C ARG A 696 13.35 5.99 13.62
N PHE A 697 12.99 6.33 14.86
CA PHE A 697 12.88 5.39 15.97
C PHE A 697 11.54 5.50 16.67
N TRP A 698 10.98 4.36 17.06
CA TRP A 698 10.00 4.30 18.14
C TRP A 698 10.77 4.27 19.45
N VAL A 699 10.56 5.30 20.27
CA VAL A 699 11.28 5.55 21.50
C VAL A 699 10.34 5.41 22.67
N THR A 700 10.66 4.47 23.57
CA THR A 700 10.01 4.35 24.87
C THR A 700 10.93 4.96 25.92
N VAL A 701 10.42 5.88 26.72
CA VAL A 701 11.16 6.59 27.77
C VAL A 701 10.48 6.36 29.11
N LYS A 702 11.23 5.90 30.10
CA LYS A 702 10.74 5.61 31.46
C LYS A 702 11.63 6.30 32.50
N PRO A 703 11.06 7.13 33.40
CA PRO A 703 11.82 7.80 34.44
C PRO A 703 12.08 6.87 35.62
N GLU A 704 13.26 6.96 36.21
CA GLU A 704 13.60 6.30 37.47
C GLU A 704 13.13 7.18 38.63
N LEU A 705 12.32 6.62 39.54
CA LEU A 705 11.60 7.42 40.53
C LEU A 705 12.24 7.46 41.92
N ALA A 706 13.14 6.54 42.27
CA ALA A 706 13.72 6.48 43.61
C ALA A 706 14.81 7.54 43.80
N LEU A 707 15.71 7.71 42.83
CA LEU A 707 16.71 8.77 42.80
C LEU A 707 16.21 10.01 42.05
N GLY A 708 15.49 9.80 40.95
CA GLY A 708 15.09 10.91 40.08
C GLY A 708 16.25 11.49 39.26
N MET A 709 17.30 10.69 39.03
CA MET A 709 18.52 11.09 38.29
C MET A 709 18.74 10.28 37.01
N PHE A 710 17.96 9.23 36.77
CA PHE A 710 18.15 8.37 35.60
C PHE A 710 16.85 8.26 34.83
N VAL A 711 16.95 8.29 33.51
CA VAL A 711 15.83 8.01 32.62
C VAL A 711 16.28 6.95 31.64
N PHE A 712 15.53 5.84 31.61
CA PHE A 712 15.80 4.74 30.72
C PHE A 712 15.09 5.00 29.38
N ALA A 713 15.80 4.77 28.27
CA ALA A 713 15.24 4.89 26.94
C ALA A 713 15.55 3.63 26.10
N ASP A 714 14.52 3.14 25.43
CA ASP A 714 14.60 2.03 24.47
C ASP A 714 14.28 2.58 23.08
N LEU A 715 15.15 2.32 22.10
CA LEU A 715 15.09 2.85 20.76
C LEU A 715 14.97 1.71 19.76
N VAL A 716 13.82 1.63 19.11
CA VAL A 716 13.52 0.62 18.10
C VAL A 716 13.52 1.26 16.72
N PRO A 717 14.46 0.92 15.82
CA PRO A 717 14.48 1.50 14.47
C PRO A 717 13.22 1.11 13.69
N VAL A 718 12.48 2.12 13.22
CA VAL A 718 11.21 1.92 12.49
C VAL A 718 11.43 1.09 11.22
N ALA A 719 12.51 1.38 10.48
CA ALA A 719 12.86 0.66 9.26
C ALA A 719 13.04 -0.84 9.48
N SER A 720 13.71 -1.23 10.56
CA SER A 720 13.96 -2.66 10.88
C SER A 720 12.67 -3.43 11.18
N ARG A 721 11.71 -2.80 11.86
CA ARG A 721 10.42 -3.41 12.18
C ARG A 721 9.51 -3.44 10.97
N LEU A 722 9.45 -2.37 10.18
CA LEU A 722 8.64 -2.33 8.96
C LEU A 722 9.17 -3.26 7.86
N ALA A 723 10.46 -3.59 7.85
CA ALA A 723 11.03 -4.58 6.93
C ALA A 723 10.37 -5.96 7.08
N THR A 724 9.85 -6.31 8.26
CA THR A 724 9.09 -7.56 8.48
C THR A 724 7.79 -7.64 7.67
N LEU A 725 7.28 -6.51 7.18
CA LEU A 725 6.11 -6.44 6.30
C LEU A 725 6.45 -6.68 4.82
N ALA A 726 7.72 -6.54 4.42
CA ALA A 726 8.16 -6.75 3.04
C ALA A 726 7.79 -8.14 2.48
N PRO A 727 8.03 -9.27 3.16
CA PRO A 727 7.62 -10.58 2.66
C PRO A 727 6.10 -10.72 2.51
N ILE A 728 5.31 -10.08 3.39
CA ILE A 728 3.84 -10.08 3.29
C ILE A 728 3.39 -9.30 2.05
N LYS A 729 3.97 -8.11 1.80
CA LYS A 729 3.73 -7.31 0.59
C LYS A 729 4.05 -8.11 -0.67
N TRP A 730 5.20 -8.78 -0.71
CA TRP A 730 5.62 -9.59 -1.86
C TRP A 730 4.72 -10.80 -2.07
N ARG A 731 4.31 -11.51 -1.02
CA ARG A 731 3.37 -12.62 -1.13
C ARG A 731 2.02 -12.15 -1.68
N LEU A 732 1.48 -11.04 -1.17
CA LEU A 732 0.26 -10.44 -1.69
C LEU A 732 0.40 -10.09 -3.18
N ALA A 733 1.45 -9.37 -3.56
CA ALA A 733 1.71 -9.00 -4.95
C ALA A 733 1.86 -10.23 -5.86
N LEU A 734 2.58 -11.27 -5.42
CA LEU A 734 2.75 -12.51 -6.16
C LEU A 734 1.43 -13.25 -6.33
N THR A 735 0.62 -13.38 -5.27
CA THR A 735 -0.69 -14.03 -5.36
C THR A 735 -1.64 -13.24 -6.27
N SER A 736 -1.59 -11.91 -6.23
CA SER A 736 -2.40 -11.07 -7.12
C SER A 736 -1.96 -11.19 -8.58
N LEU A 737 -0.65 -11.23 -8.84
CA LEU A 737 -0.10 -11.46 -10.18
C LEU A 737 -0.49 -12.84 -10.71
N LEU A 738 -0.34 -13.89 -9.89
CA LEU A 738 -0.73 -15.24 -10.27
C LEU A 738 -2.23 -15.32 -10.58
N ALA A 739 -3.09 -14.72 -9.75
CA ALA A 739 -4.53 -14.66 -10.02
C ALA A 739 -4.86 -13.90 -11.31
N LEU A 740 -4.12 -12.84 -11.64
CA LEU A 740 -4.27 -12.09 -12.89
C LEU A 740 -3.83 -12.92 -14.10
N VAL A 741 -2.72 -13.68 -13.99
CA VAL A 741 -2.25 -14.59 -15.05
C VAL A 741 -3.24 -15.74 -15.26
N VAL A 742 -3.74 -16.37 -14.18
CA VAL A 742 -4.75 -17.43 -14.27
C VAL A 742 -6.04 -16.89 -14.87
N SER A 743 -6.47 -15.69 -14.48
CA SER A 743 -7.61 -15.02 -15.09
C SER A 743 -7.37 -14.77 -16.59
N PHE A 744 -6.24 -14.18 -16.97
CA PHE A 744 -5.92 -13.94 -18.38
C PHE A 744 -5.91 -15.24 -19.19
N LEU A 745 -5.29 -16.30 -18.67
CA LEU A 745 -5.29 -17.62 -19.31
C LEU A 745 -6.72 -18.16 -19.43
N GLY A 746 -7.52 -18.08 -18.37
CA GLY A 746 -8.94 -18.46 -18.39
C GLY A 746 -9.75 -17.68 -19.43
N ALA A 747 -9.49 -16.37 -19.58
CA ALA A 747 -10.12 -15.52 -20.58
C ALA A 747 -9.77 -15.98 -22.00
N THR A 748 -8.48 -16.23 -22.26
CA THR A 748 -7.99 -16.69 -23.56
C THR A 748 -8.55 -18.08 -23.91
N LEU A 749 -8.66 -18.98 -22.92
CA LEU A 749 -9.30 -20.27 -23.08
C LEU A 749 -10.77 -20.07 -23.46
N ILE A 750 -11.59 -19.43 -22.61
CA ILE A 750 -13.03 -19.24 -22.89
C ILE A 750 -13.26 -18.56 -24.26
N SER A 751 -12.46 -17.55 -24.60
CA SER A 751 -12.52 -16.90 -25.90
C SER A 751 -12.26 -17.88 -27.05
N SER A 752 -11.20 -18.69 -26.94
CA SER A 752 -10.85 -19.69 -27.96
C SER A 752 -11.83 -20.87 -28.04
N PHE A 753 -12.45 -21.26 -26.93
CA PHE A 753 -13.37 -22.41 -26.86
C PHE A 753 -14.78 -22.05 -27.34
N PHE A 754 -15.27 -20.84 -27.08
CA PHE A 754 -16.67 -20.51 -27.31
C PHE A 754 -16.86 -19.28 -28.20
N ILE A 755 -16.20 -18.17 -27.90
CA ILE A 755 -16.50 -16.88 -28.54
C ILE A 755 -16.09 -16.87 -30.01
N VAL A 756 -14.92 -17.40 -30.32
CA VAL A 756 -14.40 -17.42 -31.69
C VAL A 756 -15.21 -18.37 -32.59
N PRO A 757 -15.46 -19.66 -32.22
CA PRO A 757 -16.26 -20.57 -33.06
C PRO A 757 -17.69 -20.08 -33.34
N ILE A 758 -18.35 -19.47 -32.35
CA ILE A 758 -19.68 -18.87 -32.53
C ILE A 758 -19.62 -17.70 -33.53
N GLY A 759 -18.51 -16.93 -33.51
CA GLY A 759 -18.25 -15.90 -34.51
C GLY A 759 -18.12 -16.46 -35.91
N ASP A 760 -17.30 -17.50 -36.10
CA ASP A 760 -17.09 -18.13 -37.41
C ASP A 760 -18.41 -18.69 -38.00
N LEU A 761 -19.31 -19.22 -37.15
CA LEU A 761 -20.65 -19.66 -37.56
C LEU A 761 -21.56 -18.51 -37.99
N ALA A 762 -21.54 -17.39 -37.26
CA ALA A 762 -22.30 -16.20 -37.63
C ALA A 762 -21.85 -15.66 -39.00
N ASP A 763 -20.54 -15.67 -39.27
CA ASP A 763 -19.96 -15.30 -40.57
C ASP A 763 -20.39 -16.28 -41.67
N GLY A 764 -20.44 -17.59 -41.37
CA GLY A 764 -20.96 -18.61 -42.29
C GLY A 764 -22.43 -18.43 -42.66
N ILE A 765 -23.29 -18.08 -41.70
CA ILE A 765 -24.70 -17.75 -41.96
C ILE A 765 -24.81 -16.51 -42.85
N ALA A 766 -23.98 -15.50 -42.61
CA ALA A 766 -23.95 -14.30 -43.44
C ALA A 766 -23.53 -14.61 -44.89
N ALA A 767 -22.59 -15.53 -45.10
CA ALA A 767 -22.16 -15.97 -46.42
C ALA A 767 -23.27 -16.70 -47.20
N ILE A 768 -24.06 -17.56 -46.54
CA ILE A 768 -25.23 -18.20 -47.15
C ILE A 768 -26.24 -17.16 -47.63
N ARG A 769 -26.52 -16.15 -46.80
CA ARG A 769 -27.46 -15.07 -47.17
C ARG A 769 -26.97 -14.27 -48.39
N GLN A 770 -25.66 -14.17 -48.57
CA GLN A 770 -25.03 -13.50 -49.71
C GLN A 770 -24.85 -14.42 -50.93
N ARG A 771 -25.26 -15.69 -50.83
CA ARG A 771 -25.04 -16.72 -51.86
C ARG A 771 -23.58 -16.81 -52.29
N ASP A 772 -22.65 -16.78 -51.34
CA ASP A 772 -21.24 -17.05 -51.60
C ASP A 772 -20.93 -18.54 -51.33
N PRO A 773 -20.94 -19.41 -52.38
CA PRO A 773 -20.67 -20.83 -52.21
C PRO A 773 -19.19 -21.13 -51.97
N THR A 774 -18.30 -20.14 -51.98
CA THR A 774 -16.84 -20.32 -51.80
C THR A 774 -16.40 -20.16 -50.35
N PHE A 775 -17.16 -19.43 -49.54
CA PHE A 775 -16.86 -19.26 -48.12
C PHE A 775 -16.86 -20.61 -47.40
N ARG A 776 -15.83 -20.85 -46.58
CA ARG A 776 -15.72 -22.06 -45.75
C ARG A 776 -15.47 -21.66 -44.31
N ILE A 777 -16.30 -22.20 -43.41
CA ILE A 777 -16.13 -22.02 -41.97
C ILE A 777 -14.89 -22.81 -41.54
N PRO A 778 -13.90 -22.19 -40.88
CA PRO A 778 -12.67 -22.88 -40.48
C PRO A 778 -12.95 -23.95 -39.42
N ARG A 779 -12.52 -25.20 -39.67
CA ARG A 779 -12.57 -26.29 -38.69
C ARG A 779 -11.44 -26.13 -37.66
N ARG A 780 -11.69 -25.38 -36.59
CA ARG A 780 -10.67 -25.11 -35.56
C ARG A 780 -10.35 -26.31 -34.67
N ARG A 781 -11.33 -27.17 -34.39
CA ARG A 781 -11.23 -28.31 -33.46
C ARG A 781 -12.11 -29.48 -33.89
N PRO A 782 -11.84 -30.71 -33.42
CA PRO A 782 -12.67 -31.89 -33.70
C PRO A 782 -13.75 -32.09 -32.63
N ASP A 783 -14.48 -31.03 -32.27
CA ASP A 783 -15.57 -31.02 -31.30
C ASP A 783 -16.92 -30.76 -32.00
N GLU A 784 -17.98 -30.50 -31.24
CA GLU A 784 -19.33 -30.22 -31.76
C GLU A 784 -19.35 -29.00 -32.69
N PHE A 785 -18.54 -27.97 -32.40
CA PHE A 785 -18.42 -26.80 -33.29
C PHE A 785 -17.69 -27.15 -34.58
N GLY A 786 -16.66 -28.01 -34.51
CA GLY A 786 -15.98 -28.56 -35.68
C GLY A 786 -16.89 -29.38 -36.59
N MET A 787 -17.71 -30.26 -36.00
CA MET A 787 -18.69 -31.06 -36.74
C MET A 787 -19.74 -30.17 -37.40
N LEU A 788 -20.21 -29.13 -36.70
CA LEU A 788 -21.17 -28.19 -37.27
C LEU A 788 -20.58 -27.40 -38.43
N ALA A 789 -19.32 -26.93 -38.33
CA ALA A 789 -18.61 -26.26 -39.42
C ALA A 789 -18.46 -27.18 -40.65
N GLU A 790 -18.16 -28.47 -40.44
CA GLU A 790 -18.04 -29.48 -41.50
C GLU A 790 -19.38 -29.75 -42.19
N ALA A 791 -20.46 -29.88 -41.43
CA ALA A 791 -21.81 -30.00 -41.98
C ALA A 791 -22.21 -28.78 -42.81
N PHE A 792 -21.95 -27.56 -42.31
CA PHE A 792 -22.20 -26.31 -43.06
C PHE A 792 -21.39 -26.23 -44.36
N ASN A 793 -20.10 -26.59 -44.31
CA ASN A 793 -19.23 -26.58 -45.48
C ASN A 793 -19.66 -27.61 -46.54
N THR A 794 -20.22 -28.74 -46.11
CA THR A 794 -20.76 -29.78 -47.01
C THR A 794 -21.99 -29.26 -47.74
N LEU A 795 -22.94 -28.64 -47.03
CA LEU A 795 -24.14 -28.02 -47.64
C LEU A 795 -23.78 -26.92 -48.65
N LEU A 796 -22.79 -26.08 -48.33
CA LEU A 796 -22.27 -25.06 -49.26
C LEU A 796 -21.58 -25.68 -50.49
N GLY A 797 -21.05 -26.89 -50.38
CA GLY A 797 -20.50 -27.65 -51.50
C GLY A 797 -21.57 -28.16 -52.45
N GLU A 798 -22.62 -28.78 -51.91
CA GLU A 798 -23.73 -29.36 -52.69
C GLU A 798 -24.46 -28.31 -53.56
N LEU A 799 -24.67 -27.11 -53.03
CA LEU A 799 -25.29 -26.00 -53.79
C LEU A 799 -24.48 -25.61 -55.04
N LYS A 800 -23.15 -25.71 -54.98
CA LYS A 800 -22.26 -25.38 -56.11
C LYS A 800 -22.33 -26.43 -57.22
N GLU A 801 -22.52 -27.71 -56.88
CA GLU A 801 -22.59 -28.80 -57.86
C GLU A 801 -23.86 -28.74 -58.72
N LEU A 802 -24.99 -28.36 -58.13
CA LEU A 802 -26.25 -28.15 -58.86
C LEU A 802 -26.16 -27.03 -59.90
N GLU A 803 -25.50 -25.91 -59.54
CA GLU A 803 -25.31 -24.78 -60.44
C GLU A 803 -24.47 -25.16 -61.68
N TYR A 804 -23.42 -25.97 -61.51
CA TYR A 804 -22.64 -26.50 -62.62
C TYR A 804 -23.43 -27.46 -63.52
N GLY A 805 -24.26 -28.32 -62.92
CA GLY A 805 -25.12 -29.24 -63.67
C GLY A 805 -26.02 -28.50 -64.67
N ARG A 806 -26.69 -27.43 -64.23
CA ARG A 806 -27.56 -26.59 -65.07
C ARG A 806 -26.82 -25.99 -66.26
N ILE A 807 -25.64 -25.43 -66.03
CA ILE A 807 -24.81 -24.82 -67.09
C ILE A 807 -24.46 -25.86 -68.16
N VAL A 808 -24.08 -27.08 -67.76
CA VAL A 808 -23.74 -28.14 -68.72
C VAL A 808 -24.98 -28.55 -69.54
N GLN A 809 -26.14 -28.74 -68.90
CA GLN A 809 -27.35 -29.14 -69.61
C GLN A 809 -27.83 -28.08 -70.62
N GLU A 810 -27.79 -26.80 -70.25
CA GLU A 810 -28.15 -25.71 -71.17
C GLU A 810 -27.24 -25.65 -72.40
N SER A 811 -25.97 -26.05 -72.28
CA SER A 811 -25.06 -26.13 -73.43
C SER A 811 -25.34 -27.31 -74.39
N LEU A 812 -26.09 -28.31 -73.94
CA LEU A 812 -26.41 -29.50 -74.75
C LEU A 812 -27.63 -29.29 -75.66
N LEU A 813 -28.58 -28.43 -75.31
CA LEU A 813 -29.82 -28.26 -76.08
C LEU A 813 -29.78 -26.95 -76.88
N PRO A 814 -30.22 -26.94 -78.16
CA PRO A 814 -30.23 -25.72 -78.95
C PRO A 814 -31.23 -24.71 -78.38
N LEU A 815 -30.77 -23.47 -78.12
CA LEU A 815 -31.61 -22.33 -77.75
C LEU A 815 -32.47 -21.86 -78.92
N ASP A 816 -31.87 -21.75 -80.11
CA ASP A 816 -32.53 -21.39 -81.38
C ASP A 816 -32.34 -22.54 -82.39
N PRO A 817 -33.36 -23.40 -82.61
CA PRO A 817 -33.23 -24.51 -83.54
C PRO A 817 -33.12 -24.01 -84.99
N PRO A 818 -32.25 -24.61 -85.82
CA PRO A 818 -32.14 -24.26 -87.23
C PRO A 818 -33.40 -24.70 -88.01
N ALA A 819 -33.75 -23.97 -89.08
CA ALA A 819 -34.87 -24.30 -89.96
C ALA A 819 -34.43 -24.66 -91.38
N PRO A 820 -35.10 -25.61 -92.07
CA PRO A 820 -34.90 -25.81 -93.50
C PRO A 820 -35.35 -24.59 -94.31
N ALA A 821 -34.73 -24.37 -95.46
CA ALA A 821 -35.14 -23.28 -96.38
C ALA A 821 -36.62 -23.43 -96.79
N GLY A 822 -37.38 -22.34 -96.69
CA GLY A 822 -38.83 -22.34 -96.94
C GLY A 822 -39.68 -22.82 -95.75
N TYR A 823 -39.08 -22.92 -94.56
CA TYR A 823 -39.78 -23.24 -93.32
C TYR A 823 -39.38 -22.26 -92.21
N SER A 824 -40.35 -21.97 -91.35
CA SER A 824 -40.14 -21.26 -90.09
C SER A 824 -40.20 -22.26 -88.93
N ILE A 825 -39.34 -22.09 -87.92
CA ILE A 825 -39.35 -22.91 -86.71
C ILE A 825 -39.26 -22.04 -85.44
N ALA A 826 -39.87 -22.49 -84.35
CA ALA A 826 -39.72 -21.92 -83.03
C ALA A 826 -39.76 -23.02 -81.95
N CYS A 827 -39.05 -22.80 -80.85
CA CYS A 827 -39.05 -23.68 -79.69
C CYS A 827 -39.28 -22.88 -78.41
N LEU A 828 -40.02 -23.46 -77.46
CA LEU A 828 -40.22 -22.95 -76.11
C LEU A 828 -39.88 -24.06 -75.13
N ARG A 829 -39.13 -23.75 -74.08
CA ARG A 829 -38.77 -24.68 -73.02
C ARG A 829 -38.91 -24.02 -71.65
N LEU A 830 -39.69 -24.62 -70.77
CA LEU A 830 -39.97 -24.14 -69.42
C LEU A 830 -39.67 -25.27 -68.41
N PRO A 831 -38.52 -25.24 -67.73
CA PRO A 831 -38.15 -26.30 -66.80
C PRO A 831 -38.89 -26.17 -65.46
N ALA A 832 -39.22 -27.30 -64.82
CA ALA A 832 -39.83 -27.39 -63.50
C ALA A 832 -38.80 -27.32 -62.34
N THR A 833 -37.56 -27.75 -62.58
CA THR A 833 -36.46 -27.73 -61.60
C THR A 833 -35.17 -27.16 -62.22
N ASP A 834 -34.06 -27.13 -61.46
CA ASP A 834 -32.76 -26.64 -61.96
C ASP A 834 -32.22 -27.45 -63.17
N LEU A 835 -32.74 -28.66 -63.41
CA LEU A 835 -32.37 -29.56 -64.53
C LEU A 835 -33.61 -30.27 -65.10
N ALA A 836 -33.80 -30.22 -66.42
CA ALA A 836 -35.00 -30.75 -67.10
C ALA A 836 -34.83 -32.20 -67.63
N GLY A 837 -35.90 -32.99 -67.68
CA GLY A 837 -35.97 -34.31 -68.33
C GLY A 837 -36.26 -34.25 -69.84
N ASP A 838 -36.88 -33.15 -70.30
CA ASP A 838 -37.25 -32.95 -71.70
C ASP A 838 -36.03 -32.88 -72.65
N TYR A 839 -36.14 -33.59 -73.78
CA TYR A 839 -35.21 -33.58 -74.91
C TYR A 839 -35.88 -32.99 -76.14
N HIS A 840 -35.30 -31.92 -76.71
CA HIS A 840 -35.65 -31.46 -78.06
C HIS A 840 -34.41 -31.31 -78.94
N ASP A 841 -34.58 -31.55 -80.24
CA ASP A 841 -33.51 -31.34 -81.22
C ASP A 841 -34.05 -31.11 -82.62
N VAL A 842 -33.30 -30.33 -83.41
CA VAL A 842 -33.59 -30.09 -84.82
C VAL A 842 -32.30 -30.00 -85.61
N PHE A 843 -32.13 -30.89 -86.58
CA PHE A 843 -30.89 -30.94 -87.37
C PHE A 843 -31.11 -31.55 -88.76
N GLN A 844 -30.19 -31.27 -89.67
CA GLN A 844 -30.18 -31.83 -91.01
C GLN A 844 -29.51 -33.21 -91.01
N LEU A 845 -30.15 -34.19 -91.66
CA LEU A 845 -29.64 -35.53 -91.93
C LEU A 845 -28.72 -35.52 -93.15
N GLY A 846 -27.81 -36.49 -93.23
CA GLY A 846 -26.82 -36.57 -94.31
C GLY A 846 -27.39 -36.73 -95.73
N ASP A 847 -28.67 -37.10 -95.87
CA ASP A 847 -29.39 -37.20 -97.15
C ASP A 847 -30.20 -35.93 -97.49
N GLY A 848 -30.08 -34.87 -96.70
CA GLY A 848 -30.75 -33.58 -96.92
C GLY A 848 -32.11 -33.43 -96.25
N ARG A 849 -32.68 -34.50 -95.69
CA ARG A 849 -33.89 -34.44 -94.85
C ARG A 849 -33.58 -33.79 -93.49
N TRP A 850 -34.60 -33.35 -92.78
CA TRP A 850 -34.48 -32.70 -91.47
C TRP A 850 -35.16 -33.54 -90.40
N ALA A 851 -34.48 -33.76 -89.28
CA ALA A 851 -35.03 -34.44 -88.12
C ALA A 851 -35.54 -33.42 -87.12
N LEU A 852 -36.77 -33.59 -86.65
CA LEU A 852 -37.35 -32.90 -85.50
C LEU A 852 -37.61 -33.95 -84.43
N ILE A 853 -37.07 -33.73 -83.24
CA ILE A 853 -37.15 -34.66 -82.13
C ILE A 853 -37.72 -33.92 -80.92
N LEU A 854 -38.68 -34.55 -80.26
CA LEU A 854 -39.14 -34.15 -78.94
C LEU A 854 -39.43 -35.39 -78.10
N GLY A 855 -39.01 -35.39 -76.85
CA GLY A 855 -39.37 -36.44 -75.92
C GLY A 855 -39.11 -36.07 -74.48
N ASP A 856 -39.64 -36.89 -73.59
CA ASP A 856 -39.53 -36.68 -72.15
C ASP A 856 -39.09 -37.97 -71.45
N VAL A 857 -38.20 -37.82 -70.47
CA VAL A 857 -37.75 -38.91 -69.60
C VAL A 857 -38.59 -38.91 -68.34
N THR A 858 -39.20 -40.05 -68.02
CA THR A 858 -39.99 -40.25 -66.78
C THR A 858 -39.37 -39.63 -65.51
N GLY A 859 -40.06 -38.65 -64.92
CA GLY A 859 -39.67 -37.91 -63.70
C GLY A 859 -38.71 -36.75 -63.96
N HIS A 860 -38.49 -35.85 -62.99
CA HIS A 860 -37.72 -34.60 -63.18
C HIS A 860 -36.35 -34.58 -62.44
N GLY A 861 -35.55 -33.53 -62.66
CA GLY A 861 -34.28 -33.26 -61.96
C GLY A 861 -33.05 -34.00 -62.52
N ILE A 862 -31.97 -34.08 -61.73
CA ILE A 862 -30.64 -34.59 -62.18
C ILE A 862 -30.73 -35.96 -62.86
N SER A 863 -31.50 -36.90 -62.29
CA SER A 863 -31.59 -38.26 -62.83
C SER A 863 -32.25 -38.31 -64.21
N ALA A 864 -33.20 -37.42 -64.51
CA ALA A 864 -33.85 -37.35 -65.81
C ALA A 864 -32.96 -36.63 -66.82
N ALA A 865 -32.34 -35.52 -66.39
CA ALA A 865 -31.37 -34.77 -67.16
C ALA A 865 -30.19 -35.60 -67.69
N LEU A 866 -29.64 -36.52 -66.88
CA LEU A 866 -28.56 -37.42 -67.30
C LEU A 866 -29.03 -38.43 -68.36
N ALA A 867 -30.25 -38.95 -68.23
CA ALA A 867 -30.84 -39.86 -69.22
C ALA A 867 -31.16 -39.14 -70.53
N MET A 868 -31.62 -37.88 -70.46
CA MET A 868 -31.79 -37.01 -71.62
C MET A 868 -30.45 -36.77 -72.33
N ALA A 869 -29.40 -36.38 -71.60
CA ALA A 869 -28.07 -36.15 -72.18
C ALA A 869 -27.53 -37.41 -72.88
N MET A 870 -27.80 -38.60 -72.32
CA MET A 870 -27.46 -39.87 -72.94
C MET A 870 -28.25 -40.13 -74.23
N ALA A 871 -29.55 -39.79 -74.27
CA ALA A 871 -30.38 -39.88 -75.48
C ALA A 871 -29.85 -38.94 -76.57
N LYS A 872 -29.58 -37.68 -76.24
CA LYS A 872 -28.99 -36.70 -77.17
C LYS A 872 -27.66 -37.18 -77.73
N ALA A 873 -26.72 -37.58 -76.87
CA ALA A 873 -25.41 -38.07 -77.32
C ALA A 873 -25.54 -39.27 -78.28
N THR A 874 -26.54 -40.12 -78.07
CA THR A 874 -26.82 -41.26 -78.94
C THR A 874 -27.40 -40.84 -80.28
N VAL A 875 -28.29 -39.84 -80.31
CA VAL A 875 -28.82 -39.24 -81.54
C VAL A 875 -27.69 -38.56 -82.32
N ASP A 876 -26.92 -37.67 -81.70
CA ASP A 876 -25.80 -36.95 -82.33
C ASP A 876 -24.81 -37.92 -82.98
N TYR A 877 -24.40 -38.98 -82.25
CA TYR A 877 -23.51 -40.00 -82.79
C TYR A 877 -24.09 -40.69 -84.03
N GLN A 878 -25.38 -41.05 -83.99
CA GLN A 878 -26.00 -41.76 -85.10
C GLN A 878 -26.18 -40.88 -86.33
N SER A 879 -26.52 -39.60 -86.13
CA SER A 879 -26.57 -38.58 -87.17
C SER A 879 -25.22 -38.43 -87.88
N LEU A 880 -24.11 -38.40 -87.14
CA LEU A 880 -22.76 -38.33 -87.71
C LEU A 880 -22.37 -39.60 -88.50
N THR A 881 -22.87 -40.77 -88.09
CA THR A 881 -22.57 -42.04 -88.77
C THR A 881 -23.45 -42.32 -90.00
N GLY A 882 -24.28 -41.36 -90.43
CA GLY A 882 -24.99 -41.40 -91.70
C GLY A 882 -26.32 -42.17 -91.69
N TRP A 883 -26.93 -42.36 -90.52
CA TRP A 883 -28.21 -43.07 -90.40
C TRP A 883 -29.35 -42.09 -90.68
N THR A 884 -30.12 -42.34 -91.75
CA THR A 884 -31.17 -41.39 -92.19
C THR A 884 -32.59 -41.94 -92.01
N VAL A 885 -32.75 -43.14 -91.44
CA VAL A 885 -34.06 -43.78 -91.25
C VAL A 885 -34.51 -43.65 -89.79
N PRO A 886 -35.64 -42.97 -89.49
CA PRO A 886 -36.14 -42.76 -88.13
C PRO A 886 -36.21 -44.02 -87.27
N THR A 887 -36.71 -45.12 -87.85
CA THR A 887 -36.91 -46.40 -87.15
C THR A 887 -35.61 -46.97 -86.60
N GLN A 888 -34.50 -46.80 -87.32
CA GLN A 888 -33.20 -47.32 -86.91
C GLN A 888 -32.66 -46.56 -85.68
N VAL A 889 -32.83 -45.24 -85.68
CA VAL A 889 -32.42 -44.38 -84.55
C VAL A 889 -33.23 -44.72 -83.31
N MET A 890 -34.54 -44.79 -83.48
CA MET A 890 -35.47 -45.09 -82.41
C MET A 890 -35.32 -46.52 -81.84
N ASP A 891 -34.98 -47.51 -82.67
CA ASP A 891 -34.70 -48.87 -82.19
C ASP A 891 -33.39 -48.97 -81.39
N ASN A 892 -32.38 -48.19 -81.76
CA ASN A 892 -31.15 -48.08 -80.98
C ASN A 892 -31.39 -47.41 -79.64
N LEU A 893 -32.11 -46.29 -79.62
CA LEU A 893 -32.52 -45.63 -78.38
C LEU A 893 -33.34 -46.58 -77.50
N ASN A 894 -34.29 -47.34 -78.07
CA ASN A 894 -35.05 -48.33 -77.32
C ASN A 894 -34.15 -49.41 -76.69
N ARG A 895 -33.15 -49.93 -77.43
CA ARG A 895 -32.20 -50.91 -76.90
C ARG A 895 -31.34 -50.33 -75.77
N LEU A 896 -30.90 -49.08 -75.92
CA LEU A 896 -30.11 -48.37 -74.92
C LEU A 896 -30.93 -48.19 -73.63
N PHE A 897 -32.13 -47.61 -73.73
CA PHE A 897 -33.01 -47.39 -72.58
C PHE A 897 -33.43 -48.71 -71.92
N TYR A 898 -33.74 -49.75 -72.71
CA TYR A 898 -34.10 -51.07 -72.17
C TYR A 898 -32.95 -51.73 -71.39
N ARG A 899 -31.70 -51.56 -71.85
CA ARG A 899 -30.53 -52.19 -71.22
C ARG A 899 -30.05 -51.40 -69.99
N GLU A 900 -29.91 -50.08 -70.11
CA GLU A 900 -29.24 -49.25 -69.10
C GLU A 900 -30.20 -48.65 -68.07
N LEU A 901 -31.44 -48.32 -68.48
CA LEU A 901 -32.35 -47.48 -67.69
C LEU A 901 -33.59 -48.22 -67.16
N LYS A 902 -34.02 -49.30 -67.82
CA LYS A 902 -35.11 -50.15 -67.31
C LYS A 902 -34.90 -50.69 -65.89
N PRO A 903 -33.70 -51.12 -65.45
CA PRO A 903 -33.47 -51.54 -64.06
C PRO A 903 -33.74 -50.42 -63.03
N ARG A 904 -33.64 -49.17 -63.46
CA ARG A 904 -33.94 -47.97 -62.68
C ARG A 904 -35.36 -47.45 -62.89
N GLN A 905 -36.22 -48.22 -63.58
CA GLN A 905 -37.60 -47.87 -63.92
C GLN A 905 -37.72 -46.56 -64.72
N LYS A 906 -36.68 -46.20 -65.47
CA LYS A 906 -36.66 -45.02 -66.33
C LYS A 906 -36.96 -45.39 -67.78
N PHE A 907 -37.92 -44.68 -68.36
CA PHE A 907 -38.32 -44.78 -69.76
C PHE A 907 -38.33 -43.39 -70.37
N MET A 908 -38.32 -43.32 -71.70
CA MET A 908 -38.43 -42.06 -72.44
C MET A 908 -39.54 -42.14 -73.46
N THR A 909 -40.43 -41.17 -73.44
CA THR A 909 -41.34 -40.92 -74.55
C THR A 909 -40.57 -40.14 -75.62
N LEU A 910 -40.74 -40.45 -76.90
CA LEU A 910 -40.09 -39.67 -77.98
C LEU A 910 -40.93 -39.67 -79.24
N THR A 911 -41.03 -38.52 -79.90
CA THR A 911 -41.50 -38.36 -81.28
C THR A 911 -40.31 -37.96 -82.15
N TYR A 912 -40.19 -38.62 -83.30
CA TYR A 912 -39.20 -38.34 -84.32
C TYR A 912 -39.91 -38.07 -85.64
N VAL A 913 -39.69 -36.89 -86.22
CA VAL A 913 -40.24 -36.49 -87.53
C VAL A 913 -39.09 -36.23 -88.50
N ALA A 914 -39.02 -36.99 -89.59
CA ALA A 914 -38.12 -36.72 -90.70
C ALA A 914 -38.86 -35.98 -91.82
N LEU A 915 -38.47 -34.75 -92.11
CA LEU A 915 -39.04 -33.89 -93.14
C LEU A 915 -38.11 -33.86 -94.37
N GLU A 916 -38.66 -34.08 -95.56
CA GLU A 916 -38.01 -33.74 -96.82
C GLU A 916 -38.43 -32.33 -97.25
N PRO A 917 -37.54 -31.31 -97.16
CA PRO A 917 -37.95 -29.91 -97.35
C PRO A 917 -38.54 -29.62 -98.73
N ALA A 918 -38.00 -30.26 -99.78
CA ALA A 918 -38.38 -30.01 -101.17
C ALA A 918 -39.81 -30.46 -101.49
N SER A 919 -40.20 -31.67 -101.06
CA SER A 919 -41.55 -32.21 -101.29
C SER A 919 -42.54 -31.79 -100.21
N GLY A 920 -42.06 -31.49 -98.99
CA GLY A 920 -42.88 -31.34 -97.80
C GLY A 920 -43.34 -32.67 -97.22
N GLN A 921 -42.80 -33.80 -97.68
CA GLN A 921 -43.12 -35.11 -97.13
C GLN A 921 -42.52 -35.25 -95.73
N ILE A 922 -43.34 -35.68 -94.78
CA ILE A 922 -42.92 -36.02 -93.41
C ILE A 922 -43.09 -37.51 -93.17
N ILE A 923 -42.08 -38.13 -92.55
CA ILE A 923 -42.12 -39.49 -92.01
C ILE A 923 -42.03 -39.35 -90.51
N ALA A 924 -43.15 -39.61 -89.82
CA ALA A 924 -43.25 -39.48 -88.38
C ALA A 924 -43.29 -40.85 -87.72
N GLU A 925 -42.56 -40.99 -86.62
CA GLU A 925 -42.55 -42.16 -85.77
C GLU A 925 -42.57 -41.74 -84.32
N ASN A 926 -43.28 -42.51 -83.49
CA ASN A 926 -43.48 -42.18 -82.08
C ASN A 926 -43.08 -43.38 -81.20
N ALA A 927 -42.73 -43.09 -79.96
CA ALA A 927 -42.49 -44.02 -78.87
C ALA A 927 -43.21 -43.51 -77.61
N GLY A 928 -44.54 -43.52 -77.63
CA GLY A 928 -45.39 -43.22 -76.48
C GLY A 928 -45.48 -41.74 -76.06
N HIS A 929 -44.99 -40.80 -76.87
CA HIS A 929 -45.10 -39.35 -76.65
C HIS A 929 -46.43 -38.81 -77.18
N PRO A 930 -46.92 -37.63 -76.73
CA PRO A 930 -48.12 -37.01 -77.28
C PRO A 930 -48.06 -36.89 -78.81
N TYR A 931 -49.21 -37.09 -79.46
CA TYR A 931 -49.30 -37.08 -80.93
C TYR A 931 -49.09 -35.66 -81.47
N PRO A 932 -48.27 -35.49 -82.52
CA PRO A 932 -48.11 -34.20 -83.16
C PRO A 932 -49.44 -33.63 -83.65
N LEU A 933 -49.64 -32.33 -83.47
CA LEU A 933 -50.79 -31.61 -84.02
C LEU A 933 -50.41 -31.03 -85.38
N LEU A 934 -51.16 -31.38 -86.43
CA LEU A 934 -50.97 -30.86 -87.78
C LEU A 934 -52.11 -29.90 -88.11
N TYR A 935 -51.76 -28.62 -88.25
CA TYR A 935 -52.64 -27.59 -88.79
C TYR A 935 -52.62 -27.63 -90.32
N ARG A 936 -53.82 -27.73 -90.92
CA ARG A 936 -54.02 -27.69 -92.37
C ARG A 936 -54.47 -26.30 -92.78
N GLN A 937 -53.65 -25.57 -93.55
CA GLN A 937 -53.98 -24.22 -94.01
C GLN A 937 -55.23 -24.22 -94.91
N GLN A 938 -55.37 -25.23 -95.76
CA GLN A 938 -56.46 -25.32 -96.73
C GLN A 938 -57.83 -25.48 -96.06
N THR A 939 -57.93 -26.30 -95.02
CA THR A 939 -59.19 -26.54 -94.29
C THR A 939 -59.34 -25.67 -93.04
N ARG A 940 -58.26 -24.99 -92.64
CA ARG A 940 -58.12 -24.21 -91.39
C ARG A 940 -58.44 -25.00 -90.12
N THR A 941 -58.19 -26.30 -90.14
CA THR A 941 -58.43 -27.23 -89.02
C THR A 941 -57.13 -27.85 -88.51
N VAL A 942 -57.07 -28.11 -87.21
CA VAL A 942 -56.02 -28.94 -86.61
C VAL A 942 -56.47 -30.40 -86.55
N VAL A 943 -55.60 -31.32 -86.94
CA VAL A 943 -55.79 -32.76 -86.78
C VAL A 943 -54.61 -33.36 -86.02
N GLU A 944 -54.86 -34.35 -85.18
CA GLU A 944 -53.80 -35.15 -84.58
C GLU A 944 -53.24 -36.14 -85.61
N LEU A 945 -51.93 -36.39 -85.57
CA LEU A 945 -51.29 -37.46 -86.35
C LEU A 945 -51.16 -38.71 -85.47
N PRO A 946 -52.10 -39.69 -85.56
CA PRO A 946 -52.16 -40.81 -84.63
C PRO A 946 -51.00 -41.79 -84.87
N LEU A 947 -50.08 -41.87 -83.90
CA LEU A 947 -48.86 -42.69 -83.97
C LEU A 947 -48.75 -43.62 -82.74
N PRO A 948 -49.65 -44.61 -82.56
CA PRO A 948 -49.67 -45.43 -81.35
C PRO A 948 -48.39 -46.25 -81.20
N SER A 949 -47.71 -46.11 -80.06
CA SER A 949 -46.45 -46.80 -79.75
C SER A 949 -46.18 -46.83 -78.24
N MET A 950 -45.27 -47.69 -77.80
CA MET A 950 -44.84 -47.77 -76.40
C MET A 950 -43.59 -46.88 -76.16
N PRO A 951 -43.40 -46.34 -74.94
CA PRO A 951 -42.19 -45.62 -74.56
C PRO A 951 -40.90 -46.41 -74.80
N LEU A 952 -39.82 -45.71 -75.13
CA LEU A 952 -38.49 -46.27 -75.28
C LEU A 952 -38.05 -46.94 -73.98
N GLY A 953 -37.55 -48.16 -74.10
CA GLY A 953 -37.09 -48.98 -72.97
C GLY A 953 -38.17 -49.79 -72.27
N ALA A 954 -39.46 -49.59 -72.58
CA ALA A 954 -40.54 -50.36 -71.95
C ALA A 954 -40.45 -51.86 -72.31
N ARG A 955 -40.13 -52.16 -73.58
CA ARG A 955 -39.99 -53.52 -74.12
C ARG A 955 -38.67 -53.70 -74.88
N LYS A 956 -38.18 -54.94 -74.94
CA LYS A 956 -36.88 -55.28 -75.57
C LYS A 956 -36.87 -54.96 -77.06
N THR A 957 -38.01 -55.14 -77.71
CA THR A 957 -38.23 -54.90 -79.14
C THR A 957 -39.46 -54.04 -79.32
N ARG A 958 -39.39 -53.09 -80.24
CA ARG A 958 -40.47 -52.17 -80.57
C ARG A 958 -41.19 -52.63 -81.83
N LYS A 959 -42.50 -52.37 -81.91
CA LYS A 959 -43.29 -52.54 -83.14
C LYS A 959 -43.78 -51.15 -83.50
N ALA A 960 -43.06 -50.47 -84.38
CA ALA A 960 -43.40 -49.14 -84.83
C ALA A 960 -43.84 -49.19 -86.29
N THR A 961 -44.91 -48.46 -86.61
CA THR A 961 -45.38 -48.24 -87.98
C THR A 961 -45.21 -46.75 -88.27
N PRO A 962 -44.16 -46.34 -89.00
CA PRO A 962 -44.01 -44.95 -89.41
C PRO A 962 -45.21 -44.50 -90.22
N GLN A 963 -45.69 -43.26 -90.00
CA GLN A 963 -46.68 -42.67 -90.89
C GLN A 963 -46.04 -41.65 -91.81
N VAL A 964 -46.53 -41.66 -93.05
CA VAL A 964 -46.15 -40.70 -94.08
C VAL A 964 -47.29 -39.70 -94.23
N ALA A 965 -46.97 -38.43 -94.06
CA ALA A 965 -47.86 -37.31 -94.36
C ALA A 965 -47.12 -36.31 -95.25
N ALA A 966 -47.83 -35.33 -95.80
CA ALA A 966 -47.24 -34.20 -96.51
C ALA A 966 -47.72 -32.90 -95.86
N MET A 967 -46.82 -31.93 -95.71
CA MET A 967 -47.11 -30.57 -95.30
C MET A 967 -47.23 -29.70 -96.55
N GLU A 968 -48.41 -29.18 -96.83
CA GLU A 968 -48.62 -28.22 -97.92
C GLU A 968 -48.13 -26.82 -97.51
N PRO A 969 -47.88 -25.89 -98.46
CA PRO A 969 -47.53 -24.52 -98.11
C PRO A 969 -48.56 -23.88 -97.15
N GLY A 970 -48.08 -23.35 -96.03
CA GLY A 970 -48.89 -22.80 -94.95
C GLY A 970 -49.27 -23.80 -93.84
N ASP A 971 -49.11 -25.11 -94.06
CA ASP A 971 -49.34 -26.11 -93.00
C ASP A 971 -48.30 -25.98 -91.88
N ALA A 972 -48.72 -26.27 -90.64
CA ALA A 972 -47.86 -26.21 -89.46
C ALA A 972 -47.99 -27.46 -88.60
N ILE A 973 -46.89 -27.93 -88.03
CA ILE A 973 -46.85 -29.08 -87.11
C ILE A 973 -46.31 -28.63 -85.75
N LEU A 974 -47.02 -29.00 -84.68
CA LEU A 974 -46.64 -28.76 -83.29
C LEU A 974 -46.32 -30.10 -82.60
N LEU A 975 -45.10 -30.23 -82.08
CA LEU A 975 -44.71 -31.25 -81.13
C LEU A 975 -44.72 -30.61 -79.73
N TYR A 976 -45.22 -31.32 -78.73
CA TYR A 976 -45.35 -30.81 -77.36
C TYR A 976 -45.16 -31.92 -76.34
N SER A 977 -44.56 -31.60 -75.19
CA SER A 977 -44.51 -32.50 -74.03
C SER A 977 -45.87 -32.56 -73.31
N ASP A 978 -46.07 -33.61 -72.54
CA ASP A 978 -47.29 -33.83 -71.74
C ASP A 978 -47.50 -32.73 -70.69
N GLY A 979 -46.43 -32.11 -70.18
CA GLY A 979 -46.48 -30.93 -69.32
C GLY A 979 -47.38 -29.80 -69.85
N MET A 980 -47.56 -29.68 -71.19
CA MET A 980 -48.50 -28.72 -71.77
C MET A 980 -49.98 -29.05 -71.51
N VAL A 981 -50.36 -30.33 -71.60
CA VAL A 981 -51.76 -30.77 -71.48
C VAL A 981 -52.11 -31.21 -70.06
N GLU A 982 -51.13 -31.67 -69.29
CA GLU A 982 -51.32 -32.14 -67.91
C GLU A 982 -51.22 -31.00 -66.87
N CYS A 983 -50.75 -29.81 -67.27
CA CYS A 983 -50.64 -28.65 -66.38
C CYS A 983 -51.98 -28.33 -65.67
N PRO A 984 -52.04 -28.42 -64.34
CA PRO A 984 -53.25 -28.19 -63.57
C PRO A 984 -53.51 -26.68 -63.37
N ASP A 985 -54.77 -26.29 -63.27
CA ASP A 985 -55.15 -25.01 -62.67
C ASP A 985 -55.16 -25.08 -61.13
N ALA A 986 -55.57 -23.97 -60.48
CA ALA A 986 -55.68 -23.89 -59.04
C ALA A 986 -56.62 -24.93 -58.40
N ASP A 987 -57.59 -25.46 -59.17
CA ASP A 987 -58.53 -26.50 -58.73
C ASP A 987 -58.05 -27.92 -59.10
N GLY A 988 -56.85 -28.04 -59.70
CA GLY A 988 -56.26 -29.31 -60.12
C GLY A 988 -56.74 -29.83 -61.48
N ILE A 989 -57.44 -29.02 -62.27
CA ILE A 989 -57.99 -29.42 -63.57
C ILE A 989 -56.92 -29.23 -64.66
N PRO A 990 -56.60 -30.25 -65.47
CA PRO A 990 -55.57 -30.15 -66.50
C PRO A 990 -55.99 -29.23 -67.65
N PHE A 991 -55.00 -28.62 -68.32
CA PHE A 991 -55.22 -27.79 -69.50
C PHE A 991 -55.92 -28.56 -70.63
N ALA A 992 -55.57 -29.84 -70.79
CA ALA A 992 -56.17 -30.84 -71.66
C ALA A 992 -56.12 -30.57 -73.18
N TYR A 993 -56.24 -31.65 -73.96
CA TYR A 993 -56.17 -31.62 -75.42
C TYR A 993 -57.14 -30.64 -76.11
N PRO A 994 -58.44 -30.55 -75.73
CA PRO A 994 -59.37 -29.67 -76.43
C PRO A 994 -58.98 -28.18 -76.37
N ARG A 995 -58.42 -27.73 -75.24
CA ARG A 995 -57.98 -26.33 -75.09
C ARG A 995 -56.72 -26.07 -75.90
N LEU A 996 -55.75 -26.99 -75.88
CA LEU A 996 -54.54 -26.88 -76.69
C LEU A 996 -54.86 -26.84 -78.19
N ILE A 997 -55.66 -27.80 -78.69
CA ILE A 997 -56.04 -27.88 -80.10
C ILE A 997 -56.79 -26.61 -80.53
N GLY A 998 -57.77 -26.16 -79.73
CA GLY A 998 -58.55 -24.96 -80.03
C GLY A 998 -57.72 -23.66 -79.98
N LEU A 999 -56.73 -23.58 -79.09
CA LEU A 999 -55.82 -22.44 -79.03
C LEU A 999 -54.83 -22.47 -80.19
N PHE A 1000 -54.20 -23.61 -80.47
CA PHE A 1000 -53.27 -23.78 -81.59
C PHE A 1000 -53.95 -23.47 -82.93
N GLN A 1001 -55.17 -23.96 -83.16
CA GLN A 1001 -55.92 -23.66 -84.38
C GLN A 1001 -56.18 -22.16 -84.55
N ARG A 1002 -56.55 -21.45 -83.48
CA ARG A 1002 -56.77 -20.00 -83.52
C ARG A 1002 -55.47 -19.25 -83.84
N LEU A 1003 -54.39 -19.58 -83.14
CA LEU A 1003 -53.10 -18.92 -83.33
C LEU A 1003 -52.53 -19.10 -84.74
N MET A 1004 -52.72 -20.28 -85.35
CA MET A 1004 -52.29 -20.50 -86.74
C MET A 1004 -53.15 -19.74 -87.75
N GLN A 1005 -54.44 -19.50 -87.46
CA GLN A 1005 -55.32 -18.70 -88.32
C GLN A 1005 -54.98 -17.20 -88.32
N GLU A 1006 -54.33 -16.70 -87.26
CA GLU A 1006 -53.91 -15.29 -87.13
C GLU A 1006 -52.62 -14.97 -87.89
N ASP A 1007 -51.95 -15.97 -88.47
CA ASP A 1007 -50.69 -15.86 -89.22
C ASP A 1007 -49.56 -15.10 -88.50
N LEU A 1008 -49.48 -15.29 -87.17
CA LEU A 1008 -48.46 -14.67 -86.33
C LEU A 1008 -47.06 -15.29 -86.57
N PRO A 1009 -45.98 -14.55 -86.29
CA PRO A 1009 -44.65 -15.15 -86.17
C PRO A 1009 -44.67 -16.31 -85.15
N LEU A 1010 -44.02 -17.43 -85.49
CA LEU A 1010 -44.11 -18.66 -84.68
C LEU A 1010 -43.65 -18.46 -83.23
N GLY A 1011 -42.63 -17.64 -83.00
CA GLY A 1011 -42.18 -17.31 -81.64
C GLY A 1011 -43.26 -16.60 -80.82
N GLN A 1012 -44.02 -15.69 -81.44
CA GLN A 1012 -45.14 -15.01 -80.78
C GLN A 1012 -46.30 -15.98 -80.51
N ALA A 1013 -46.57 -16.91 -81.42
CA ALA A 1013 -47.56 -17.96 -81.19
C ALA A 1013 -47.18 -18.85 -79.98
N LEU A 1014 -45.91 -19.21 -79.83
CA LEU A 1014 -45.44 -19.95 -78.65
C LEU A 1014 -45.52 -19.13 -77.36
N SER A 1015 -45.18 -17.83 -77.40
CA SER A 1015 -45.35 -16.94 -76.23
C SER A 1015 -46.81 -16.80 -75.79
N LEU A 1016 -47.77 -16.79 -76.74
CA LEU A 1016 -49.20 -16.76 -76.41
C LEU A 1016 -49.68 -18.10 -75.84
N LEU A 1017 -49.13 -19.23 -76.29
CA LEU A 1017 -49.35 -20.54 -75.66
C LEU A 1017 -48.81 -20.57 -74.22
N GLU A 1018 -47.59 -20.06 -73.99
CA GLU A 1018 -47.02 -19.92 -72.64
C GLU A 1018 -47.92 -19.06 -71.75
N GLN A 1019 -48.33 -17.90 -72.24
CA GLN A 1019 -49.15 -16.97 -71.49
C GLN A 1019 -50.49 -17.60 -71.08
N ALA A 1020 -51.14 -18.32 -72.00
CA ALA A 1020 -52.37 -19.05 -71.71
C ALA A 1020 -52.15 -20.15 -70.67
N LEU A 1021 -51.03 -20.87 -70.73
CA LEU A 1021 -50.67 -21.90 -69.76
C LEU A 1021 -50.41 -21.31 -68.36
N ARG A 1022 -49.66 -20.21 -68.26
CA ARG A 1022 -49.43 -19.50 -66.99
C ARG A 1022 -50.70 -18.91 -66.39
N GLN A 1023 -51.60 -18.40 -67.23
CA GLN A 1023 -52.90 -17.92 -66.80
C GLN A 1023 -53.80 -19.05 -66.27
N HIS A 1024 -53.71 -20.23 -66.88
CA HIS A 1024 -54.41 -21.44 -66.40
C HIS A 1024 -53.86 -21.90 -65.04
N MET A 1025 -52.54 -22.02 -64.90
CA MET A 1025 -51.87 -22.53 -63.69
C MET A 1025 -51.94 -21.59 -62.48
N GLY A 1026 -51.79 -20.28 -62.69
CA GLY A 1026 -51.63 -19.30 -61.62
C GLY A 1026 -50.17 -19.13 -61.14
N PRO A 1027 -49.94 -18.46 -59.99
CA PRO A 1027 -48.60 -18.13 -59.51
C PRO A 1027 -47.88 -19.34 -58.91
N GLY A 1028 -46.72 -19.69 -59.46
CA GLY A 1028 -45.89 -20.78 -58.95
C GLY A 1028 -44.92 -21.32 -60.02
N PRO A 1029 -44.01 -22.23 -59.65
CA PRO A 1029 -43.23 -23.00 -60.62
C PRO A 1029 -44.13 -24.01 -61.36
N PHE A 1030 -43.74 -24.40 -62.57
CA PHE A 1030 -44.44 -25.46 -63.29
C PHE A 1030 -44.25 -26.81 -62.56
N PRO A 1031 -45.29 -27.67 -62.52
CA PRO A 1031 -45.19 -28.98 -61.87
C PRO A 1031 -44.39 -30.00 -62.67
N ASP A 1032 -44.28 -29.80 -63.99
CA ASP A 1032 -43.49 -30.63 -64.90
C ASP A 1032 -42.84 -29.79 -66.00
N ASP A 1033 -41.88 -30.36 -66.72
CA ASP A 1033 -41.18 -29.70 -67.82
C ASP A 1033 -42.13 -29.48 -69.02
N VAL A 1034 -42.12 -28.27 -69.59
CA VAL A 1034 -42.96 -27.92 -70.75
C VAL A 1034 -42.08 -27.54 -71.92
N THR A 1035 -42.12 -28.35 -72.98
CA THR A 1035 -41.38 -28.11 -74.22
C THR A 1035 -42.31 -28.15 -75.43
N LEU A 1036 -42.26 -27.10 -76.25
CA LEU A 1036 -43.04 -26.95 -77.48
C LEU A 1036 -42.11 -26.72 -78.66
N LEU A 1037 -42.26 -27.48 -79.74
CA LEU A 1037 -41.53 -27.31 -80.99
C LEU A 1037 -42.51 -27.14 -82.15
N LEU A 1038 -42.48 -25.97 -82.77
CA LEU A 1038 -43.42 -25.56 -83.81
C LEU A 1038 -42.70 -25.31 -85.12
N LEU A 1039 -43.11 -26.01 -86.18
CA LEU A 1039 -42.60 -25.86 -87.53
C LEU A 1039 -43.74 -25.51 -88.50
N ARG A 1040 -43.51 -24.55 -89.39
CA ARG A 1040 -44.47 -24.15 -90.44
C ARG A 1040 -43.78 -24.14 -91.81
N ARG A 1041 -44.45 -24.66 -92.83
CA ARG A 1041 -43.99 -24.52 -94.23
C ARG A 1041 -44.41 -23.13 -94.72
N ASP A 1042 -43.46 -22.30 -95.12
CA ASP A 1042 -43.75 -20.94 -95.56
C ASP A 1042 -44.51 -20.95 -96.88
N VAL A 1043 -45.45 -20.03 -97.04
CA VAL A 1043 -46.15 -19.84 -98.31
C VAL A 1043 -45.19 -19.09 -99.23
N SER A 1044 -44.74 -19.72 -100.32
CA SER A 1044 -43.91 -19.03 -101.32
C SER A 1044 -44.72 -17.87 -101.90
N PRO A 1045 -44.17 -16.64 -101.96
CA PRO A 1045 -44.84 -15.55 -102.66
C PRO A 1045 -44.92 -15.92 -104.14
N SER A 1046 -46.14 -16.07 -104.65
CA SER A 1046 -46.42 -16.24 -106.08
C SER A 1046 -46.10 -14.97 -106.85
#